data_AF-Q9XEH5-F1
#
_entry.id   AF-Q9XEH5-F1
#
_cell.length_a   1.000
_cell.length_b   1.000
_cell.length_c   1.000
_cell.angle_alpha   90.00
_cell.angle_beta   90.00
_cell.angle_gamma   90.00
#
_symmetry.space_group_name_H-M   'P 1'
#
loop_
_entity.id
_entity.type
_entity.pdbx_description
1 polymer ?
#
loop_
_entity_poly.entity_id
_entity_poly.type
_entity_poly.pdbx_seq_one_letter_code
_entity_poly.pdbx_strand_id
1 'polypeptide(L)'
;MSYLREVATAVALLLPFILLNKFWRPNSKDSIVNDDDDSTSEVDAIPDSTNPSGSFPSVEYEVFLSFRGPDTREQFTDFLYQFLRRYKIHTFRDDDELRKGKEIGPNLLRAIDQSKIYVPIISSGYADSKWCLMELAEIVRRQEEDPRRIILPIFYMVDPSDVRHQTGCYKKAFRKHANKFEGETIQNWKDALKKVGDLKGWHIGQNDKQGAIADEVSTDIWSHISKENLILETDELVGIDDHITAVLEKLSLDSENVTMVGLYGMGGIGKTTTAKAVYNKISSCFDRCCFIDNIRETQDQKDGVVVLQKKLVSEILRIDSGSVGFNNDSGGRKMIKERVSRFKILVVLDDVDEKFKFEDMLGSPKDFISQSRFIITSRSMRVLGTLNENQCKLYEVGSMSKPRSLELFSKHAFKKNTPPSDYETLANDVVDTTAGLPLTLKVIGSLLFKQEIGVWEDTLEQLCKTLNLDEVYDRLKISYDALKPEAKEIFLDIACFFIGKNKEEPYYMWTDCNFYPASNITFLIQRCMIQVGDDDEFEMHDQLRDMGREIVRREDVRPWKRSRIWSREGGIDLLRNKKGSSKVKAISITWGVKYEFKSECFLNLSELRYLHASSSMLTGDFNNLLPNLKWLELDIGGCPDLTELVQTVVAVPSLRRLTIRDSWLEVGPMIQSLPNFPMLDELTLSMVIITEDDLDVIGSLEELVRLELVLDDTSSGIERIASLSKLQKLTTLIVEVPSLREIEGLAELKSLQRLYLQGCTSLERLWPDQQQLGGLENLNEINIRGCKSLSVDHLSALKTTLPPRARITWPDQPYR
;
A
#
# COMPACT_ATOMS: atom_id res chain seq x y z
N MET A 1 40.67 -26.14 -24.37
CA MET A 1 39.28 -26.64 -24.39
C MET A 1 38.41 -26.14 -23.23
N SER A 2 38.95 -25.80 -22.04
CA SER A 2 38.13 -25.17 -20.98
C SER A 2 37.71 -23.73 -21.32
N TYR A 3 38.60 -22.94 -21.93
CA TYR A 3 38.32 -21.55 -22.32
C TYR A 3 37.22 -21.43 -23.39
N LEU A 4 37.15 -22.38 -24.33
CA LEU A 4 36.08 -22.45 -25.33
C LEU A 4 34.72 -22.87 -24.73
N ARG A 5 34.71 -23.60 -23.61
CA ARG A 5 33.49 -23.92 -22.87
C ARG A 5 32.98 -22.71 -22.09
N GLU A 6 33.85 -21.94 -21.46
CA GLU A 6 33.46 -20.73 -20.72
C GLU A 6 32.92 -19.64 -21.64
N VAL A 7 33.52 -19.44 -22.83
CA VAL A 7 33.01 -18.51 -23.84
C VAL A 7 31.68 -19.00 -24.44
N ALA A 8 31.50 -20.31 -24.66
CA ALA A 8 30.23 -20.86 -25.13
C ALA A 8 29.10 -20.71 -24.09
N THR A 9 29.39 -20.86 -22.80
CA THR A 9 28.41 -20.64 -21.72
C THR A 9 28.05 -19.15 -21.57
N ALA A 10 29.02 -18.25 -21.72
CA ALA A 10 28.76 -16.80 -21.72
C ALA A 10 27.91 -16.35 -22.93
N VAL A 11 28.16 -16.92 -24.11
CA VAL A 11 27.36 -16.64 -25.32
C VAL A 11 25.95 -17.25 -25.24
N ALA A 12 25.80 -18.42 -24.61
CA ALA A 12 24.49 -19.05 -24.37
C ALA A 12 23.62 -18.27 -23.34
N LEU A 13 24.25 -17.60 -22.37
CA LEU A 13 23.56 -16.74 -21.39
C LEU A 13 23.15 -15.37 -21.95
N LEU A 14 23.78 -14.91 -23.05
CA LEU A 14 23.46 -13.64 -23.70
C LEU A 14 22.43 -13.76 -24.84
N LEU A 15 22.24 -14.95 -25.41
CA LEU A 15 21.26 -15.22 -26.47
C LEU A 15 19.79 -14.89 -26.10
N PRO A 16 19.30 -15.10 -24.86
CA PRO A 16 17.97 -14.65 -24.45
C PRO A 16 17.83 -13.12 -24.46
N PHE A 17 18.88 -12.40 -24.08
CA PHE A 17 18.90 -10.92 -24.06
C PHE A 17 18.89 -10.31 -25.46
N ILE A 18 19.54 -10.96 -26.43
CA ILE A 18 19.57 -10.52 -27.83
C ILE A 18 18.24 -10.84 -28.55
N LEU A 19 17.55 -11.91 -28.15
CA LEU A 19 16.23 -12.27 -28.70
C LEU A 19 15.08 -11.44 -28.12
N LEU A 20 15.18 -11.00 -26.86
CA LEU A 20 14.21 -10.09 -26.23
C LEU A 20 14.21 -8.68 -26.86
N ASN A 21 15.37 -8.20 -27.33
CA ASN A 21 15.47 -6.89 -28.01
C ASN A 21 14.96 -6.87 -29.48
N LYS A 22 14.55 -8.01 -30.04
CA LYS A 22 13.96 -8.08 -31.39
C LYS A 22 12.43 -8.07 -31.43
N PHE A 23 11.75 -8.18 -30.29
CA PHE A 23 10.28 -8.25 -30.23
C PHE A 23 9.58 -6.91 -29.95
N TRP A 24 10.34 -5.82 -29.79
CA TRP A 24 9.80 -4.45 -29.68
C TRP A 24 10.42 -3.55 -30.76
N ARG A 25 9.89 -3.64 -31.98
CA ARG A 25 9.93 -2.55 -32.97
C ARG A 25 8.57 -2.50 -33.69
N PRO A 26 7.85 -1.38 -33.67
CA PRO A 26 6.75 -1.16 -34.59
C PRO A 26 7.32 -0.97 -36.01
N ASN A 27 6.78 -1.72 -36.97
CA ASN A 27 7.02 -1.53 -38.40
C ASN A 27 6.58 -0.12 -38.84
N SER A 28 7.48 0.63 -39.47
CA SER A 28 7.10 1.64 -40.46
C SER A 28 7.58 1.17 -41.84
N LYS A 29 6.68 1.17 -42.82
CA LYS A 29 6.98 0.91 -44.23
C LYS A 29 6.84 2.20 -45.03
N ASP A 30 7.94 2.53 -45.71
CA ASP A 30 8.11 3.01 -47.09
C ASP A 30 7.18 4.10 -47.66
N SER A 31 7.80 5.21 -48.07
CA SER A 31 7.85 5.57 -49.50
C SER A 31 8.98 6.56 -49.81
N ILE A 32 9.67 6.27 -50.91
CA ILE A 32 10.78 7.02 -51.53
C ILE A 32 10.19 7.76 -52.73
N VAL A 33 10.45 9.08 -52.87
CA VAL A 33 10.54 9.79 -54.16
C VAL A 33 11.55 10.95 -54.00
N ASN A 34 12.50 11.03 -54.93
CA ASN A 34 13.53 12.06 -55.11
C ASN A 34 12.96 13.32 -55.81
N ASP A 35 13.58 14.49 -55.60
CA ASP A 35 14.25 15.29 -56.66
C ASP A 35 14.66 16.69 -56.14
N ASP A 36 16.00 16.89 -56.12
CA ASP A 36 16.87 18.00 -56.56
C ASP A 36 16.56 19.52 -56.43
N ASP A 37 17.65 20.23 -56.05
CA ASP A 37 18.05 21.64 -56.25
C ASP A 37 17.18 22.77 -55.63
N ASP A 38 17.68 23.86 -55.02
CA ASP A 38 18.93 24.62 -55.24
C ASP A 38 19.35 25.44 -53.98
N SER A 39 20.61 25.84 -53.99
CA SER A 39 21.50 26.58 -53.08
C SER A 39 21.00 27.83 -52.29
N THR A 40 21.47 28.00 -51.03
CA THR A 40 22.55 28.95 -50.61
C THR A 40 22.61 29.24 -49.08
N SER A 41 23.85 29.09 -48.55
CA SER A 41 24.53 29.79 -47.44
C SER A 41 24.02 29.75 -45.98
N GLU A 42 24.72 28.92 -45.20
CA GLU A 42 25.46 29.19 -43.94
C GLU A 42 24.75 29.83 -42.73
N VAL A 43 24.66 29.08 -41.60
CA VAL A 43 25.44 29.28 -40.35
C VAL A 43 25.44 27.96 -39.55
N ASP A 44 26.63 27.55 -39.08
CA ASP A 44 26.94 26.30 -38.38
C ASP A 44 26.15 26.03 -37.08
N ALA A 45 25.53 24.84 -36.98
CA ALA A 45 25.12 24.20 -35.72
C ALA A 45 25.48 22.69 -35.76
N ILE A 46 26.32 22.25 -34.82
CA ILE A 46 26.80 20.87 -34.61
C ILE A 46 25.90 20.17 -33.56
N PRO A 47 25.71 18.83 -33.62
CA PRO A 47 24.38 18.23 -33.60
C PRO A 47 23.89 17.78 -32.23
N ASP A 48 22.56 17.75 -32.15
CA ASP A 48 21.75 17.20 -31.09
C ASP A 48 21.72 15.66 -31.20
N SER A 49 22.29 14.96 -30.23
CA SER A 49 22.03 13.52 -30.05
C SER A 49 22.24 13.09 -28.61
N THR A 50 21.13 12.79 -27.93
CA THR A 50 20.82 11.57 -27.16
C THR A 50 19.98 11.92 -25.93
N ASN A 51 18.66 11.85 -26.09
CA ASN A 51 17.71 11.79 -24.98
C ASN A 51 17.90 10.46 -24.22
N PRO A 52 18.27 10.46 -22.93
CA PRO A 52 18.07 9.31 -22.06
C PRO A 52 16.66 9.44 -21.47
N SER A 53 15.80 8.52 -21.85
CA SER A 53 14.51 8.25 -21.22
C SER A 53 14.71 7.87 -19.75
N GLY A 54 14.71 8.85 -18.86
CA GLY A 54 14.61 8.67 -17.42
C GLY A 54 13.19 8.97 -16.96
N SER A 55 12.44 7.94 -16.59
CA SER A 55 11.10 8.05 -16.03
C SER A 55 11.15 8.69 -14.63
N PHE A 56 10.75 9.96 -14.54
CA PHE A 56 10.38 10.61 -13.28
C PHE A 56 9.21 9.87 -12.62
N PRO A 57 9.05 9.90 -11.28
CA PRO A 57 7.79 9.51 -10.66
C PRO A 57 6.73 10.50 -11.15
N SER A 58 5.72 10.01 -11.85
CA SER A 58 4.56 10.79 -12.23
C SER A 58 3.77 11.12 -10.97
N VAL A 59 3.66 12.39 -10.62
CA VAL A 59 2.48 12.85 -9.87
C VAL A 59 1.31 12.60 -10.81
N GLU A 60 0.57 11.51 -10.61
CA GLU A 60 -0.61 11.19 -11.43
C GLU A 60 -1.81 11.94 -10.87
N TYR A 61 -2.37 12.85 -11.65
CA TYR A 61 -3.67 13.43 -11.36
C TYR A 61 -4.74 12.40 -11.74
N GLU A 62 -5.78 12.26 -10.91
CA GLU A 62 -6.91 11.39 -11.24
C GLU A 62 -7.94 12.17 -12.07
N VAL A 63 -8.12 13.45 -11.75
CA VAL A 63 -9.10 14.35 -12.37
C VAL A 63 -8.42 15.63 -12.86
N PHE A 64 -8.81 16.12 -14.04
CA PHE A 64 -8.40 17.42 -14.56
C PHE A 64 -9.61 18.34 -14.74
N LEU A 65 -9.60 19.50 -14.09
CA LEU A 65 -10.63 20.53 -14.25
C LEU A 65 -10.23 21.53 -15.34
N SER A 66 -10.98 21.58 -16.44
CA SER A 66 -10.82 22.64 -17.45
C SER A 66 -11.92 23.67 -17.29
N PHE A 67 -11.57 24.94 -17.09
CA PHE A 67 -12.56 25.98 -16.80
C PHE A 67 -12.05 27.37 -17.18
N ARG A 68 -12.98 28.30 -17.30
CA ARG A 68 -12.65 29.71 -17.51
C ARG A 68 -12.47 30.40 -16.17
N GLY A 69 -11.22 30.70 -15.83
CA GLY A 69 -10.87 31.32 -14.54
C GLY A 69 -11.79 32.46 -14.07
N PRO A 70 -11.91 33.57 -14.81
CA PRO A 70 -12.76 34.71 -14.46
C PRO A 70 -14.26 34.41 -14.34
N ASP A 71 -14.74 33.29 -14.91
CA ASP A 71 -16.17 32.96 -14.90
C ASP A 71 -16.52 32.10 -13.68
N THR A 72 -15.70 31.07 -13.38
CA THR A 72 -16.10 30.02 -12.44
C THR A 72 -15.08 29.71 -11.33
N ARG A 73 -13.86 30.27 -11.37
CA ARG A 73 -12.76 29.95 -10.45
C ARG A 73 -13.17 30.04 -8.99
N GLU A 74 -13.52 31.23 -8.54
CA GLU A 74 -13.93 31.51 -7.16
C GLU A 74 -15.40 31.13 -6.86
N GLN A 75 -16.05 30.44 -7.80
CA GLN A 75 -17.45 30.05 -7.72
C GLN A 75 -17.56 28.53 -7.76
N PHE A 76 -18.30 27.98 -8.73
CA PHE A 76 -18.57 26.55 -8.82
C PHE A 76 -17.29 25.70 -8.93
N THR A 77 -16.25 26.17 -9.60
CA THR A 77 -15.00 25.41 -9.74
C THR A 77 -14.30 25.23 -8.38
N ASP A 78 -14.21 26.27 -7.55
CA ASP A 78 -13.65 26.13 -6.20
C ASP A 78 -14.50 25.21 -5.33
N PHE A 79 -15.83 25.34 -5.38
CA PHE A 79 -16.72 24.44 -4.65
C PHE A 79 -16.50 22.99 -5.07
N LEU A 80 -16.54 22.67 -6.36
CA LEU A 80 -16.30 21.32 -6.86
C LEU A 80 -14.93 20.78 -6.43
N TYR A 81 -13.88 21.59 -6.55
CA TYR A 81 -12.53 21.20 -6.14
C TYR A 81 -12.45 20.87 -4.64
N GLN A 82 -13.10 21.65 -3.77
CA GLN A 82 -13.15 21.35 -2.33
C GLN A 82 -13.89 20.03 -2.04
N PHE A 83 -14.98 19.73 -2.75
CA PHE A 83 -15.67 18.44 -2.63
C PHE A 83 -14.77 17.29 -3.09
N LEU A 84 -14.12 17.39 -4.26
CA LEU A 84 -13.18 16.37 -4.74
C LEU A 84 -12.05 16.11 -3.72
N ARG A 85 -11.46 17.15 -3.13
CA ARG A 85 -10.46 17.00 -2.06
C ARG A 85 -11.01 16.33 -0.81
N ARG A 86 -12.26 16.61 -0.42
CA ARG A 86 -12.92 15.94 0.71
C ARG A 86 -13.14 14.46 0.45
N TYR A 87 -13.38 14.09 -0.81
CA TYR A 87 -13.45 12.72 -1.28
C TYR A 87 -12.06 12.09 -1.47
N LYS A 88 -10.99 12.80 -1.14
CA LYS A 88 -9.59 12.38 -1.30
C LYS A 88 -9.18 12.09 -2.75
N ILE A 89 -9.84 12.75 -3.71
CA ILE A 89 -9.54 12.62 -5.13
C ILE A 89 -8.45 13.61 -5.53
N HIS A 90 -7.35 13.11 -6.07
CA HIS A 90 -6.22 13.92 -6.52
C HIS A 90 -6.57 14.65 -7.83
N THR A 91 -6.88 15.94 -7.72
CA THR A 91 -7.45 16.74 -8.82
C THR A 91 -6.51 17.86 -9.24
N PHE A 92 -6.22 17.96 -10.53
CA PHE A 92 -5.56 19.12 -11.13
C PHE A 92 -6.57 20.26 -11.31
N ARG A 93 -6.23 21.42 -10.73
CA ARG A 93 -6.89 22.70 -10.96
C ARG A 93 -5.82 23.72 -11.30
N ASP A 94 -6.02 24.49 -12.37
CA ASP A 94 -5.06 25.45 -12.94
C ASP A 94 -4.57 26.58 -11.99
N ASP A 95 -5.03 26.60 -10.74
CA ASP A 95 -4.48 27.49 -9.70
C ASP A 95 -3.17 26.99 -9.09
N ASP A 96 -2.88 25.68 -9.17
CA ASP A 96 -1.90 25.05 -8.27
C ASP A 96 -0.48 24.89 -8.87
N GLU A 97 -0.22 25.14 -10.17
CA GLU A 97 1.11 24.89 -10.77
C GLU A 97 1.65 25.88 -11.83
N LEU A 98 0.95 26.97 -12.14
CA LEU A 98 1.49 28.00 -13.03
C LEU A 98 2.39 28.96 -12.27
N ARG A 99 3.65 28.54 -12.02
CA ARG A 99 4.72 29.43 -11.53
C ARG A 99 4.74 30.71 -12.37
N LYS A 100 4.56 31.88 -11.74
CA LYS A 100 4.80 33.17 -12.39
C LYS A 100 6.20 33.15 -13.02
N GLY A 101 6.27 33.25 -14.35
CA GLY A 101 7.53 33.26 -15.10
C GLY A 101 7.94 31.98 -15.84
N LYS A 102 7.13 30.90 -15.85
CA LYS A 102 7.34 29.73 -16.74
C LYS A 102 6.33 29.69 -17.91
N GLU A 103 6.71 29.04 -19.01
CA GLU A 103 5.79 28.77 -20.12
C GLU A 103 4.65 27.85 -19.68
N ILE A 104 3.41 28.29 -19.93
CA ILE A 104 2.15 27.68 -19.46
C ILE A 104 1.89 26.30 -20.10
N GLY A 105 2.45 26.04 -21.29
CA GLY A 105 2.10 24.88 -22.13
C GLY A 105 2.51 23.49 -21.60
N PRO A 106 3.78 23.24 -21.21
CA PRO A 106 4.25 21.87 -20.96
C PRO A 106 3.66 21.19 -19.73
N ASN A 107 3.43 21.93 -18.65
CA ASN A 107 2.85 21.38 -17.41
C ASN A 107 1.36 21.05 -17.57
N LEU A 108 0.63 21.89 -18.31
CA LEU A 108 -0.78 21.72 -18.59
C LEU A 108 -1.03 20.46 -19.44
N LEU A 109 -0.25 20.27 -20.50
CA LEU A 109 -0.32 19.06 -21.34
C LEU A 109 0.03 17.81 -20.54
N ARG A 110 1.03 17.87 -19.67
CA ARG A 110 1.39 16.75 -18.79
C ARG A 110 0.26 16.39 -17.83
N ALA A 111 -0.39 17.37 -17.22
CA ALA A 111 -1.52 17.11 -16.33
C ALA A 111 -2.71 16.48 -17.10
N ILE A 112 -2.99 16.93 -18.33
CA ILE A 112 -3.99 16.30 -19.20
C ILE A 112 -3.58 14.86 -19.51
N ASP A 113 -2.32 14.61 -19.82
CA ASP A 113 -1.79 13.27 -20.15
C ASP A 113 -1.87 12.31 -18.98
N GLN A 114 -1.69 12.79 -17.75
CA GLN A 114 -1.72 11.96 -16.55
C GLN A 114 -3.14 11.68 -16.05
N SER A 115 -4.13 12.50 -16.44
CA SER A 115 -5.49 12.44 -15.89
C SER A 115 -6.37 11.37 -16.55
N LYS A 116 -7.10 10.60 -15.72
CA LYS A 116 -8.06 9.58 -16.17
C LYS A 116 -9.44 10.16 -16.45
N ILE A 117 -9.84 11.20 -15.72
CA ILE A 117 -11.14 11.86 -15.83
C ILE A 117 -10.95 13.35 -16.14
N TYR A 118 -11.67 13.85 -17.12
CA TYR A 118 -11.67 15.25 -17.53
C TYR A 118 -13.02 15.89 -17.21
N VAL A 119 -13.01 17.03 -16.52
CA VAL A 119 -14.22 17.76 -16.15
C VAL A 119 -14.17 19.16 -16.77
N PRO A 120 -14.63 19.33 -18.02
CA PRO A 120 -14.75 20.65 -18.62
C PRO A 120 -15.98 21.39 -18.05
N ILE A 121 -15.74 22.50 -17.36
CA ILE A 121 -16.74 23.41 -16.81
C ILE A 121 -16.94 24.55 -17.82
N ILE A 122 -17.90 24.33 -18.72
CA ILE A 122 -18.18 25.19 -19.86
C ILE A 122 -19.08 26.35 -19.45
N SER A 123 -18.55 27.57 -19.47
CA SER A 123 -19.24 28.83 -19.15
C SER A 123 -19.41 29.73 -20.38
N SER A 124 -20.21 30.80 -20.27
CA SER A 124 -20.48 31.70 -21.41
C SER A 124 -19.23 32.35 -22.00
N GLY A 125 -18.20 32.62 -21.18
CA GLY A 125 -16.90 33.16 -21.59
C GLY A 125 -15.83 32.11 -21.86
N TYR A 126 -16.15 30.81 -21.82
CA TYR A 126 -15.18 29.72 -22.00
C TYR A 126 -14.42 29.83 -23.33
N ALA A 127 -15.14 30.04 -24.43
CA ALA A 127 -14.53 30.16 -25.76
C ALA A 127 -13.83 31.50 -26.03
N ASP A 128 -13.96 32.51 -25.16
CA ASP A 128 -13.14 33.73 -25.30
C ASP A 128 -11.64 33.45 -24.98
N SER A 129 -11.35 32.38 -24.22
CA SER A 129 -9.99 31.98 -23.86
C SER A 129 -9.40 30.99 -24.87
N LYS A 130 -8.25 31.35 -25.46
CA LYS A 130 -7.47 30.43 -26.30
C LYS A 130 -7.05 29.17 -25.52
N TRP A 131 -6.66 29.32 -24.26
CA TRP A 131 -6.18 28.22 -23.42
C TRP A 131 -7.27 27.19 -23.14
N CYS A 132 -8.48 27.63 -22.77
CA CYS A 132 -9.60 26.73 -22.53
C CYS A 132 -9.96 25.94 -23.80
N LEU A 133 -9.91 26.57 -24.98
CA LEU A 133 -10.15 25.87 -26.26
C LEU A 133 -9.04 24.88 -26.62
N MET A 134 -7.78 25.21 -26.31
CA MET A 134 -6.64 24.29 -26.49
C MET A 134 -6.73 23.08 -25.56
N GLU A 135 -7.00 23.30 -24.26
CA GLU A 135 -7.21 22.23 -23.28
C GLU A 135 -8.35 21.31 -23.72
N LEU A 136 -9.50 21.88 -24.12
CA LEU A 136 -10.65 21.07 -24.53
C LEU A 136 -10.36 20.22 -25.76
N ALA A 137 -9.64 20.77 -26.74
CA ALA A 137 -9.23 20.02 -27.92
C ALA A 137 -8.26 18.89 -27.56
N GLU A 138 -7.31 19.14 -26.66
CA GLU A 138 -6.37 18.12 -26.20
C GLU A 138 -7.07 17.02 -25.38
N ILE A 139 -7.99 17.40 -24.48
CA ILE A 139 -8.84 16.46 -23.72
C ILE A 139 -9.61 15.54 -24.66
N VAL A 140 -10.24 16.11 -25.70
CA VAL A 140 -10.98 15.34 -26.71
C VAL A 140 -10.05 14.39 -27.46
N ARG A 141 -8.87 14.87 -27.85
CA ARG A 141 -7.85 14.08 -28.54
C ARG A 141 -7.37 12.90 -27.70
N ARG A 142 -7.04 13.12 -26.41
CA ARG A 142 -6.61 12.06 -25.48
C ARG A 142 -7.71 11.03 -25.23
N GLN A 143 -8.96 11.45 -25.17
CA GLN A 143 -10.10 10.54 -25.03
C GLN A 143 -10.33 9.69 -26.28
N GLU A 144 -9.99 10.20 -27.48
CA GLU A 144 -10.04 9.42 -28.72
C GLU A 144 -8.91 8.39 -28.81
N GLU A 145 -7.74 8.71 -28.24
CA GLU A 145 -6.60 7.80 -28.16
C GLU A 145 -6.81 6.67 -27.14
N ASP A 146 -7.41 6.96 -25.99
CA ASP A 146 -7.74 5.96 -24.96
C ASP A 146 -9.20 6.09 -24.50
N PRO A 147 -10.10 5.20 -24.98
CA PRO A 147 -11.51 5.20 -24.60
C PRO A 147 -11.79 5.00 -23.11
N ARG A 148 -10.80 4.58 -22.31
CA ARG A 148 -10.92 4.47 -20.85
C ARG A 148 -10.88 5.82 -20.16
N ARG A 149 -10.39 6.87 -20.82
CA ARG A 149 -10.43 8.24 -20.30
C ARG A 149 -11.84 8.81 -20.47
N ILE A 150 -12.36 9.45 -19.43
CA ILE A 150 -13.76 9.84 -19.35
C ILE A 150 -13.87 11.36 -19.38
N ILE A 151 -14.78 11.90 -20.18
CA ILE A 151 -15.12 13.33 -20.20
C ILE A 151 -16.49 13.52 -19.55
N LEU A 152 -16.54 14.33 -18.50
CA LEU A 152 -17.73 14.62 -17.69
C LEU A 152 -18.03 16.13 -17.76
N PRO A 153 -18.79 16.61 -18.76
CA PRO A 153 -19.00 18.04 -18.93
C PRO A 153 -19.98 18.64 -17.92
N ILE A 154 -19.70 19.87 -17.52
CA ILE A 154 -20.57 20.70 -16.69
C ILE A 154 -20.86 21.99 -17.45
N PHE A 155 -22.13 22.20 -17.79
CA PHE A 155 -22.62 23.38 -18.50
C PHE A 155 -23.05 24.43 -17.47
N TYR A 156 -22.15 25.38 -17.20
CA TYR A 156 -22.33 26.41 -16.18
C TYR A 156 -22.99 27.67 -16.74
N MET A 157 -24.26 27.87 -16.41
CA MET A 157 -25.11 28.98 -16.84
C MET A 157 -25.13 29.17 -18.37
N VAL A 158 -25.06 28.04 -19.10
CA VAL A 158 -25.08 28.00 -20.57
C VAL A 158 -25.90 26.82 -21.05
N ASP A 159 -26.63 27.00 -22.14
CA ASP A 159 -27.35 25.92 -22.79
C ASP A 159 -26.36 25.00 -23.54
N PRO A 160 -26.37 23.68 -23.32
CA PRO A 160 -25.52 22.74 -24.06
C PRO A 160 -25.69 22.84 -25.59
N SER A 161 -26.87 23.24 -26.08
CA SER A 161 -27.15 23.50 -27.49
C SER A 161 -26.30 24.65 -28.04
N ASP A 162 -26.12 25.72 -27.25
CA ASP A 162 -25.28 26.85 -27.63
C ASP A 162 -23.80 26.45 -27.72
N VAL A 163 -23.35 25.53 -26.87
CA VAL A 163 -22.01 24.94 -26.90
C VAL A 163 -21.84 24.07 -28.14
N ARG A 164 -22.80 23.16 -28.39
CA ARG A 164 -22.79 22.18 -29.49
C ARG A 164 -22.81 22.80 -30.88
N HIS A 165 -23.60 23.86 -31.04
CA HIS A 165 -23.76 24.57 -32.32
C HIS A 165 -22.95 25.86 -32.40
N GLN A 166 -22.18 26.17 -31.35
CA GLN A 166 -21.37 27.38 -31.20
C GLN A 166 -22.15 28.66 -31.53
N THR A 167 -23.39 28.77 -31.04
CA THR A 167 -24.28 29.92 -31.20
C THR A 167 -24.06 30.96 -30.09
N GLY A 168 -24.80 32.08 -30.12
CA GLY A 168 -24.73 33.10 -29.07
C GLY A 168 -23.33 33.69 -28.82
N CYS A 169 -22.84 33.56 -27.58
CA CYS A 169 -21.53 34.05 -27.14
C CYS A 169 -20.36 33.32 -27.83
N TYR A 170 -20.47 32.01 -28.06
CA TYR A 170 -19.45 31.21 -28.74
C TYR A 170 -19.21 31.70 -30.18
N LYS A 171 -20.28 32.02 -30.92
CA LYS A 171 -20.17 32.60 -32.26
C LYS A 171 -19.39 33.91 -32.27
N LYS A 172 -19.59 34.76 -31.26
CA LYS A 172 -18.86 36.03 -31.11
C LYS A 172 -17.40 35.79 -30.77
N ALA A 173 -17.11 34.83 -29.89
CA ALA A 173 -15.73 34.46 -29.53
C ALA A 173 -14.95 33.93 -30.74
N PHE A 174 -15.53 33.02 -31.53
CA PHE A 174 -14.87 32.49 -32.73
C PHE A 174 -14.64 33.54 -33.82
N ARG A 175 -15.51 34.55 -33.96
CA ARG A 175 -15.25 35.69 -34.86
C ARG A 175 -14.01 36.49 -34.44
N LYS A 176 -13.74 36.62 -33.14
CA LYS A 176 -12.52 37.29 -32.63
C LYS A 176 -11.27 36.44 -32.91
N HIS A 177 -11.35 35.12 -32.69
CA HIS A 177 -10.24 34.20 -32.92
C HIS A 177 -9.90 34.00 -34.40
N ALA A 178 -10.89 34.09 -35.30
CA ALA A 178 -10.70 34.04 -36.76
C ALA A 178 -9.75 35.08 -37.32
N ASN A 179 -9.52 36.18 -36.61
CA ASN A 179 -8.57 37.22 -37.02
C ASN A 179 -7.13 36.93 -36.56
N LYS A 180 -6.91 35.86 -35.76
CA LYS A 180 -5.64 35.60 -35.07
C LYS A 180 -5.09 34.19 -35.27
N PHE A 181 -5.92 33.24 -35.67
CA PHE A 181 -5.56 31.83 -35.79
C PHE A 181 -6.03 31.26 -37.13
N GLU A 182 -5.35 30.21 -37.58
CA GLU A 182 -5.63 29.53 -38.84
C GLU A 182 -6.99 28.80 -38.81
N GLY A 183 -7.56 28.61 -39.99
CA GLY A 183 -8.87 27.98 -40.15
C GLY A 183 -8.93 26.57 -39.57
N GLU A 184 -7.87 25.78 -39.72
CA GLU A 184 -7.77 24.42 -39.19
C GLU A 184 -7.79 24.40 -37.65
N THR A 185 -7.00 25.26 -36.99
CA THR A 185 -7.00 25.37 -35.52
C THR A 185 -8.39 25.73 -34.99
N ILE A 186 -9.08 26.67 -35.65
CA ILE A 186 -10.43 27.09 -35.28
C ILE A 186 -11.44 25.96 -35.49
N GLN A 187 -11.27 25.18 -36.56
CA GLN A 187 -12.14 24.05 -36.83
C GLN A 187 -11.97 22.96 -35.77
N ASN A 188 -10.73 22.63 -35.38
CA ASN A 188 -10.45 21.70 -34.29
C ASN A 188 -11.10 22.12 -32.97
N TRP A 189 -11.04 23.41 -32.61
CA TRP A 189 -11.71 23.92 -31.40
C TRP A 189 -13.24 23.82 -31.47
N LYS A 190 -13.83 24.08 -32.65
CA LYS A 190 -15.28 23.92 -32.86
C LYS A 190 -15.70 22.46 -32.75
N ASP A 191 -14.92 21.55 -33.32
CA ASP A 191 -15.21 20.12 -33.29
C ASP A 191 -15.09 19.56 -31.87
N ALA A 192 -14.12 20.01 -31.08
CA ALA A 192 -14.01 19.68 -29.67
C ALA A 192 -15.23 20.16 -28.85
N LEU A 193 -15.65 21.43 -29.01
CA LEU A 193 -16.85 21.96 -28.35
C LEU A 193 -18.13 21.23 -28.79
N LYS A 194 -18.24 20.89 -30.07
CA LYS A 194 -19.36 20.11 -30.59
C LYS A 194 -19.42 18.74 -29.92
N LYS A 195 -18.30 18.02 -29.88
CA LYS A 195 -18.21 16.70 -29.25
C LYS A 195 -18.55 16.75 -27.77
N VAL A 196 -17.98 17.68 -27.01
CA VAL A 196 -18.28 17.84 -25.58
C VAL A 196 -19.74 18.29 -25.36
N GLY A 197 -20.29 19.13 -26.23
CA GLY A 197 -21.71 19.51 -26.22
C GLY A 197 -22.68 18.39 -26.63
N ASP A 198 -22.19 17.31 -27.25
CA ASP A 198 -22.96 16.10 -27.57
C ASP A 198 -22.99 15.09 -26.40
N LEU A 199 -22.06 15.21 -25.44
CA LEU A 199 -22.01 14.35 -24.25
C LEU A 199 -23.11 14.70 -23.24
N LYS A 200 -23.57 13.68 -22.50
CA LYS A 200 -24.44 13.88 -21.34
C LYS A 200 -23.60 14.47 -20.21
N GLY A 201 -24.07 15.57 -19.62
CA GLY A 201 -23.40 16.25 -18.51
C GLY A 201 -24.40 16.93 -17.57
N TRP A 202 -23.87 17.67 -16.60
CA TRP A 202 -24.68 18.45 -15.66
C TRP A 202 -24.92 19.85 -16.19
N HIS A 203 -26.14 20.34 -16.04
CA HIS A 203 -26.48 21.72 -16.38
C HIS A 203 -26.75 22.51 -15.10
N ILE A 204 -26.12 23.67 -14.95
CA ILE A 204 -26.21 24.52 -13.77
C ILE A 204 -26.81 25.86 -14.17
N GLY A 205 -28.08 26.05 -13.86
CA GLY A 205 -28.80 27.31 -14.01
C GLY A 205 -28.61 28.25 -12.81
N GLN A 206 -29.16 29.46 -12.96
CA GLN A 206 -29.00 30.55 -11.98
C GLN A 206 -29.63 30.25 -10.60
N ASN A 207 -30.65 29.40 -10.55
CA ASN A 207 -31.38 29.05 -9.32
C ASN A 207 -31.02 27.66 -8.78
N ASP A 208 -30.05 26.97 -9.38
CA ASP A 208 -29.71 25.61 -8.99
C ASP A 208 -28.84 25.58 -7.74
N LYS A 209 -29.01 24.51 -6.96
CA LYS A 209 -28.23 24.27 -5.74
C LYS A 209 -26.84 23.76 -6.12
N GLN A 210 -25.95 24.68 -6.47
CA GLN A 210 -24.58 24.39 -6.91
C GLN A 210 -23.83 23.40 -6.00
N GLY A 211 -23.97 23.52 -4.67
CA GLY A 211 -23.35 22.58 -3.73
C GLY A 211 -23.87 21.14 -3.84
N ALA A 212 -25.14 20.94 -4.14
CA ALA A 212 -25.71 19.61 -4.34
C ALA A 212 -25.20 18.98 -5.65
N ILE A 213 -25.09 19.78 -6.72
CA ILE A 213 -24.53 19.34 -8.00
C ILE A 213 -23.03 19.02 -7.86
N ALA A 214 -22.27 19.82 -7.10
CA ALA A 214 -20.86 19.55 -6.85
C ALA A 214 -20.65 18.23 -6.08
N ASP A 215 -21.49 17.93 -5.09
CA ASP A 215 -21.44 16.66 -4.35
C ASP A 215 -21.86 15.46 -5.22
N GLU A 216 -22.87 15.64 -6.08
CA GLU A 216 -23.30 14.65 -7.06
C GLU A 216 -22.18 14.32 -8.06
N VAL A 217 -21.57 15.35 -8.67
CA VAL A 217 -20.42 15.21 -9.58
C VAL A 217 -19.26 14.52 -8.87
N SER A 218 -18.92 14.92 -7.64
CA SER A 218 -17.82 14.32 -6.89
C SER A 218 -18.09 12.86 -6.54
N THR A 219 -19.34 12.51 -6.26
CA THR A 219 -19.77 11.11 -6.04
C THR A 219 -19.66 10.28 -7.31
N ASP A 220 -20.08 10.84 -8.45
CA ASP A 220 -19.98 10.16 -9.75
C ASP A 220 -18.51 9.94 -10.14
N ILE A 221 -17.66 10.95 -10.00
CA ILE A 221 -16.20 10.84 -10.22
C ILE A 221 -15.59 9.79 -9.28
N TRP A 222 -15.91 9.82 -7.99
CA TRP A 222 -15.46 8.79 -7.04
C TRP A 222 -15.87 7.39 -7.50
N SER A 223 -17.11 7.21 -7.96
CA SER A 223 -17.56 5.90 -8.44
C SER A 223 -16.80 5.41 -9.68
N HIS A 224 -16.26 6.31 -10.48
CA HIS A 224 -15.40 5.97 -11.63
C HIS A 224 -13.97 5.64 -11.19
N ILE A 225 -13.46 6.31 -10.16
CA ILE A 225 -12.13 6.07 -9.59
C ILE A 225 -12.11 4.78 -8.76
N SER A 226 -13.07 4.60 -7.86
CA SER A 226 -13.22 3.40 -7.01
C SER A 226 -13.60 2.12 -7.77
N LYS A 227 -13.76 2.20 -9.10
CA LYS A 227 -13.72 1.03 -9.98
C LYS A 227 -12.31 0.46 -10.13
N GLU A 228 -11.28 1.10 -9.55
CA GLU A 228 -10.05 0.43 -9.13
C GLU A 228 -10.41 -0.57 -8.01
N ASN A 229 -10.94 -1.69 -8.49
CA ASN A 229 -11.33 -2.89 -7.79
C ASN A 229 -10.36 -3.24 -6.65
N LEU A 230 -10.87 -3.88 -5.58
CA LEU A 230 -10.01 -4.72 -4.73
C LEU A 230 -9.22 -5.60 -5.69
N ILE A 231 -7.89 -5.40 -5.78
CA ILE A 231 -7.05 -5.94 -6.86
C ILE A 231 -7.23 -7.46 -6.86
N LEU A 232 -8.10 -7.92 -7.74
CA LEU A 232 -8.18 -9.31 -8.14
C LEU A 232 -7.42 -9.32 -9.45
N GLU A 233 -6.26 -9.94 -9.44
CA GLU A 233 -5.55 -10.24 -10.69
C GLU A 233 -6.49 -11.10 -11.54
N THR A 234 -7.16 -10.47 -12.52
CA THR A 234 -8.19 -11.10 -13.34
C THR A 234 -7.65 -12.29 -14.11
N ASP A 235 -6.36 -12.26 -14.41
CA ASP A 235 -5.64 -13.30 -15.15
C ASP A 235 -5.50 -14.61 -14.34
N GLU A 236 -5.63 -14.54 -13.01
CA GLU A 236 -5.54 -15.71 -12.12
C GLU A 236 -6.91 -16.30 -11.74
N LEU A 237 -8.02 -15.62 -12.06
CA LEU A 237 -9.35 -16.12 -11.75
C LEU A 237 -9.78 -17.21 -12.74
N VAL A 238 -10.38 -18.28 -12.21
CA VAL A 238 -10.86 -19.42 -12.98
C VAL A 238 -12.20 -19.86 -12.41
N GLY A 239 -13.25 -19.90 -13.26
CA GLY A 239 -14.56 -20.45 -12.90
C GLY A 239 -15.33 -19.71 -11.80
N ILE A 240 -15.05 -18.43 -11.56
CA ILE A 240 -15.66 -17.66 -10.47
C ILE A 240 -17.07 -17.13 -10.79
N ASP A 241 -17.44 -17.05 -12.07
CA ASP A 241 -18.70 -16.45 -12.54
C ASP A 241 -19.94 -17.11 -11.96
N ASP A 242 -19.90 -18.44 -11.77
CA ASP A 242 -20.99 -19.21 -11.17
C ASP A 242 -21.20 -18.83 -9.70
N HIS A 243 -20.10 -18.68 -8.95
CA HIS A 243 -20.15 -18.22 -7.56
C HIS A 243 -20.67 -16.79 -7.46
N ILE A 244 -20.20 -15.89 -8.33
CA ILE A 244 -20.68 -14.51 -8.40
C ILE A 244 -22.19 -14.49 -8.62
N THR A 245 -22.66 -15.22 -9.64
CA THR A 245 -24.09 -15.25 -9.99
C THR A 245 -24.94 -15.77 -8.82
N ALA A 246 -24.54 -16.87 -8.20
CA ALA A 246 -25.27 -17.44 -7.06
C ALA A 246 -25.31 -16.51 -5.84
N VAL A 247 -24.23 -15.78 -5.56
CA VAL A 247 -24.20 -14.80 -4.46
C VAL A 247 -25.07 -13.60 -4.78
N LEU A 248 -25.06 -13.10 -6.03
CA LEU A 248 -25.90 -11.98 -6.46
C LEU A 248 -27.40 -12.30 -6.34
N GLU A 249 -27.81 -13.50 -6.75
CA GLU A 249 -29.19 -13.97 -6.59
C GLU A 249 -29.63 -13.96 -5.12
N LYS A 250 -28.75 -14.44 -4.22
CA LYS A 250 -29.00 -14.42 -2.78
C LYS A 250 -29.03 -13.00 -2.21
N LEU A 251 -28.14 -12.12 -2.66
CA LEU A 251 -28.13 -10.72 -2.24
C LEU A 251 -29.42 -9.99 -2.66
N SER A 252 -30.07 -10.43 -3.75
CA SER A 252 -31.36 -9.92 -4.22
C SER A 252 -31.35 -8.38 -4.26
N LEU A 253 -30.60 -7.80 -5.19
CA LEU A 253 -30.32 -6.35 -5.22
C LEU A 253 -31.60 -5.48 -5.27
N ASP A 254 -32.70 -6.01 -5.80
CA ASP A 254 -33.99 -5.33 -5.87
C ASP A 254 -34.82 -5.38 -4.56
N SER A 255 -34.35 -6.10 -3.54
CA SER A 255 -35.06 -6.21 -2.26
C SER A 255 -34.97 -4.91 -1.43
N GLU A 256 -36.11 -4.46 -0.92
CA GLU A 256 -36.23 -3.31 -0.01
C GLU A 256 -35.77 -3.60 1.43
N ASN A 257 -35.29 -4.81 1.74
CA ASN A 257 -34.77 -5.17 3.06
C ASN A 257 -33.24 -5.12 3.11
N VAL A 258 -32.69 -4.99 4.32
CA VAL A 258 -31.29 -5.30 4.57
C VAL A 258 -31.10 -6.81 4.35
N THR A 259 -30.13 -7.18 3.52
CA THR A 259 -29.86 -8.60 3.20
C THR A 259 -28.42 -8.95 3.53
N MET A 260 -28.23 -10.09 4.17
CA MET A 260 -26.91 -10.63 4.47
C MET A 260 -26.72 -11.95 3.74
N VAL A 261 -25.53 -12.15 3.18
CA VAL A 261 -25.13 -13.43 2.58
C VAL A 261 -23.87 -13.93 3.27
N GLY A 262 -23.99 -15.13 3.85
CA GLY A 262 -22.89 -15.82 4.50
C GLY A 262 -22.24 -16.83 3.56
N LEU A 263 -20.98 -16.58 3.18
CA LEU A 263 -20.16 -17.51 2.41
C LEU A 263 -19.41 -18.45 3.35
N TYR A 264 -19.63 -19.75 3.24
CA TYR A 264 -18.89 -20.74 4.03
C TYR A 264 -18.25 -21.83 3.18
N GLY A 265 -17.28 -22.53 3.75
CA GLY A 265 -16.51 -23.57 3.08
C GLY A 265 -15.10 -23.70 3.63
N MET A 266 -14.38 -24.72 3.17
CA MET A 266 -13.03 -25.03 3.63
C MET A 266 -12.05 -23.84 3.47
N GLY A 267 -11.01 -23.79 4.30
CA GLY A 267 -9.93 -22.81 4.08
C GLY A 267 -9.27 -22.97 2.72
N GLY A 268 -8.87 -21.88 2.07
CA GLY A 268 -8.24 -21.92 0.75
C GLY A 268 -9.19 -22.20 -0.44
N ILE A 269 -10.50 -22.32 -0.18
CA ILE A 269 -11.52 -22.63 -1.22
C ILE A 269 -11.87 -21.45 -2.14
N GLY A 270 -11.46 -20.21 -1.79
CA GLY A 270 -11.77 -19.01 -2.58
C GLY A 270 -12.97 -18.20 -2.10
N LYS A 271 -13.37 -18.29 -0.81
CA LYS A 271 -14.44 -17.45 -0.23
C LYS A 271 -14.13 -15.95 -0.33
N THR A 272 -12.97 -15.53 0.15
CA THR A 272 -12.49 -14.14 0.08
C THR A 272 -12.43 -13.67 -1.37
N THR A 273 -11.91 -14.50 -2.28
CA THR A 273 -11.88 -14.23 -3.72
C THR A 273 -13.28 -14.00 -4.29
N THR A 274 -14.24 -14.86 -3.94
CA THR A 274 -15.65 -14.72 -4.34
C THR A 274 -16.26 -13.43 -3.79
N ALA A 275 -16.05 -13.13 -2.51
CA ALA A 275 -16.56 -11.92 -1.88
C ALA A 275 -15.99 -10.65 -2.54
N LYS A 276 -14.67 -10.61 -2.79
CA LYS A 276 -14.01 -9.51 -3.53
C LYS A 276 -14.59 -9.36 -4.93
N ALA A 277 -14.81 -10.46 -5.66
CA ALA A 277 -15.31 -10.40 -7.03
C ALA A 277 -16.76 -9.90 -7.11
N VAL A 278 -17.61 -10.33 -6.17
CA VAL A 278 -18.97 -9.81 -6.02
C VAL A 278 -18.94 -8.33 -5.63
N TYR A 279 -18.12 -7.95 -4.64
CA TYR A 279 -17.97 -6.57 -4.19
C TYR A 279 -17.61 -5.64 -5.35
N ASN A 280 -16.57 -6.00 -6.11
CA ASN A 280 -16.12 -5.26 -7.29
C ASN A 280 -17.23 -5.11 -8.35
N LYS A 281 -18.06 -6.15 -8.52
CA LYS A 281 -19.15 -6.14 -9.51
C LYS A 281 -20.33 -5.24 -9.14
N ILE A 282 -20.60 -5.01 -7.85
CA ILE A 282 -21.82 -4.31 -7.40
C ILE A 282 -21.57 -3.07 -6.56
N SER A 283 -20.34 -2.72 -6.22
CA SER A 283 -19.99 -1.56 -5.39
C SER A 283 -20.63 -0.26 -5.92
N SER A 284 -20.68 -0.07 -7.24
CA SER A 284 -21.30 1.09 -7.89
C SER A 284 -22.80 1.23 -7.64
N CYS A 285 -23.47 0.20 -7.13
CA CYS A 285 -24.91 0.24 -6.83
C CYS A 285 -25.22 0.79 -5.42
N PHE A 286 -24.20 1.15 -4.65
CA PHE A 286 -24.29 1.58 -3.24
C PHE A 286 -23.69 2.98 -3.06
N ASP A 287 -24.18 3.71 -2.06
CA ASP A 287 -23.67 5.06 -1.76
C ASP A 287 -22.25 4.98 -1.23
N ARG A 288 -21.97 3.98 -0.37
CA ARG A 288 -20.70 3.77 0.31
C ARG A 288 -20.43 2.28 0.43
N CYS A 289 -19.16 1.89 0.38
CA CYS A 289 -18.75 0.50 0.49
C CYS A 289 -17.58 0.39 1.46
N CYS A 290 -17.43 -0.77 2.10
CA CYS A 290 -16.34 -1.06 3.02
C CYS A 290 -15.96 -2.55 2.92
N PHE A 291 -14.68 -2.85 2.88
CA PHE A 291 -14.17 -4.22 2.94
C PHE A 291 -13.30 -4.36 4.19
N ILE A 292 -13.77 -5.16 5.14
CA ILE A 292 -13.05 -5.44 6.38
C ILE A 292 -12.48 -6.84 6.29
N ASP A 293 -11.16 -6.90 6.11
CA ASP A 293 -10.37 -8.11 6.02
C ASP A 293 -9.93 -8.62 7.39
N ASN A 294 -9.57 -9.91 7.45
CA ASN A 294 -8.87 -10.53 8.58
C ASN A 294 -9.53 -10.28 9.96
N ILE A 295 -10.87 -10.36 10.03
CA ILE A 295 -11.62 -10.03 11.25
C ILE A 295 -11.23 -10.92 12.43
N ARG A 296 -11.15 -12.24 12.22
CA ARG A 296 -10.73 -13.19 13.25
C ARG A 296 -9.40 -12.81 13.90
N GLU A 297 -8.43 -12.34 13.11
CA GLU A 297 -7.11 -11.96 13.63
C GLU A 297 -7.18 -10.64 14.40
N THR A 298 -7.83 -9.62 13.84
CA THR A 298 -7.98 -8.33 14.50
C THR A 298 -8.75 -8.45 15.83
N GLN A 299 -9.78 -9.31 15.88
CA GLN A 299 -10.56 -9.54 17.11
C GLN A 299 -9.76 -10.14 18.26
N ASP A 300 -8.71 -10.90 17.96
CA ASP A 300 -7.82 -11.49 18.97
C ASP A 300 -6.84 -10.47 19.57
N GLN A 301 -6.72 -9.29 18.96
CA GLN A 301 -5.90 -8.19 19.45
C GLN A 301 -6.61 -7.42 20.57
N LYS A 302 -5.83 -6.70 21.37
CA LYS A 302 -6.36 -5.78 22.38
C LYS A 302 -7.20 -4.69 21.69
N ASP A 303 -8.42 -4.46 22.20
CA ASP A 303 -9.39 -3.50 21.65
C ASP A 303 -9.76 -3.76 20.17
N GLY A 304 -9.56 -4.98 19.67
CA GLY A 304 -9.74 -5.36 18.26
C GLY A 304 -11.11 -4.99 17.67
N VAL A 305 -12.19 -5.16 18.44
CA VAL A 305 -13.54 -4.75 18.01
C VAL A 305 -13.62 -3.24 17.78
N VAL A 306 -12.97 -2.43 18.62
CA VAL A 306 -12.93 -0.97 18.47
C VAL A 306 -12.18 -0.58 17.21
N VAL A 307 -11.06 -1.26 16.92
CA VAL A 307 -10.27 -1.06 15.69
C VAL A 307 -11.13 -1.33 14.45
N LEU A 308 -11.83 -2.47 14.42
CA LEU A 308 -12.72 -2.84 13.32
C LEU A 308 -13.86 -1.85 13.13
N GLN A 309 -14.45 -1.35 14.22
CA GLN A 309 -15.48 -0.29 14.17
C GLN A 309 -14.91 1.03 13.64
N LYS A 310 -13.71 1.42 14.05
CA LYS A 310 -13.04 2.63 13.52
C LYS A 310 -12.77 2.52 12.03
N LYS A 311 -12.32 1.35 11.55
CA LYS A 311 -12.14 1.07 10.11
C LYS A 311 -13.46 1.24 9.34
N LEU A 312 -14.53 0.57 9.79
CA LEU A 312 -15.86 0.72 9.17
C LEU A 312 -16.34 2.18 9.13
N VAL A 313 -16.24 2.88 10.25
CA VAL A 313 -16.73 4.26 10.39
C VAL A 313 -15.92 5.22 9.52
N SER A 314 -14.59 5.12 9.53
CA SER A 314 -13.72 5.99 8.74
C SER A 314 -13.93 5.80 7.24
N GLU A 315 -14.05 4.56 6.76
CA GLU A 315 -14.30 4.26 5.33
C GLU A 315 -15.68 4.76 4.88
N ILE A 316 -16.75 4.42 5.61
CA ILE A 316 -18.12 4.79 5.20
C ILE A 316 -18.36 6.30 5.32
N LEU A 317 -17.87 6.94 6.40
CA LEU A 317 -18.05 8.38 6.61
C LEU A 317 -17.02 9.23 5.86
N ARG A 318 -15.99 8.61 5.28
CA ARG A 318 -14.85 9.26 4.61
C ARG A 318 -14.17 10.30 5.51
N ILE A 319 -13.88 9.89 6.74
CA ILE A 319 -13.15 10.69 7.72
C ILE A 319 -11.84 10.00 8.08
N ASP A 320 -10.85 10.79 8.48
CA ASP A 320 -9.59 10.25 8.95
C ASP A 320 -9.79 9.34 10.18
N SER A 321 -9.09 8.21 10.23
CA SER A 321 -9.25 7.19 11.27
C SER A 321 -8.88 7.73 12.66
N GLY A 322 -7.91 8.64 12.75
CA GLY A 322 -7.52 9.33 13.98
C GLY A 322 -8.57 10.33 14.47
N SER A 323 -9.48 10.77 13.59
CA SER A 323 -10.56 11.71 13.92
C SER A 323 -11.84 11.02 14.41
N VAL A 324 -11.85 9.69 14.50
CA VAL A 324 -13.01 8.92 14.95
C VAL A 324 -13.15 9.00 16.48
N GLY A 325 -14.12 9.79 16.94
CA GLY A 325 -14.31 10.16 18.34
C GLY A 325 -14.94 9.10 19.26
N PHE A 326 -14.39 7.88 19.31
CA PHE A 326 -14.74 6.89 20.35
C PHE A 326 -13.55 5.97 20.70
N ASN A 327 -13.52 5.53 21.97
CA ASN A 327 -12.44 4.70 22.53
C ASN A 327 -12.94 3.36 23.08
N ASN A 328 -14.21 3.00 22.86
CA ASN A 328 -14.78 1.73 23.28
C ASN A 328 -15.84 1.24 22.27
N ASP A 329 -16.18 -0.04 22.37
CA ASP A 329 -17.09 -0.76 21.48
C ASP A 329 -18.51 -0.16 21.47
N SER A 330 -18.98 0.31 22.63
CA SER A 330 -20.30 0.93 22.79
C SER A 330 -20.41 2.27 22.05
N GLY A 331 -19.34 3.06 22.09
CA GLY A 331 -19.24 4.32 21.36
C GLY A 331 -19.21 4.09 19.85
N GLY A 332 -18.50 3.05 19.40
CA GLY A 332 -18.48 2.65 18.00
C GLY A 332 -19.84 2.18 17.49
N ARG A 333 -20.53 1.31 18.24
CA ARG A 333 -21.92 0.90 17.90
C ARG A 333 -22.86 2.09 17.82
N LYS A 334 -22.76 3.04 18.75
CA LYS A 334 -23.55 4.28 18.71
C LYS A 334 -23.26 5.09 17.45
N MET A 335 -21.99 5.25 17.10
CA MET A 335 -21.60 5.97 15.88
C MET A 335 -22.14 5.29 14.61
N ILE A 336 -22.01 3.97 14.53
CA ILE A 336 -22.51 3.18 13.39
C ILE A 336 -24.02 3.36 13.26
N LYS A 337 -24.75 3.20 14.36
CA LYS A 337 -26.19 3.38 14.41
C LYS A 337 -26.65 4.79 14.05
N GLU A 338 -25.93 5.82 14.49
CA GLU A 338 -26.37 7.22 14.30
C GLU A 338 -25.92 7.81 12.97
N ARG A 339 -24.82 7.32 12.38
CA ARG A 339 -24.16 7.94 11.21
C ARG A 339 -24.02 7.00 10.02
N VAL A 340 -23.43 5.82 10.21
CA VAL A 340 -23.14 4.84 9.13
C VAL A 340 -24.43 4.28 8.54
N SER A 341 -25.40 3.99 9.40
CA SER A 341 -26.71 3.44 9.05
C SER A 341 -27.54 4.30 8.07
N ARG A 342 -27.19 5.59 7.90
CA ARG A 342 -27.90 6.56 7.05
C ARG A 342 -27.55 6.48 5.57
N PHE A 343 -26.67 5.57 5.19
CA PHE A 343 -26.26 5.36 3.81
C PHE A 343 -26.74 4.00 3.32
N LYS A 344 -27.03 3.87 2.03
CA LYS A 344 -27.17 2.58 1.38
C LYS A 344 -25.78 1.99 1.20
N ILE A 345 -25.42 0.99 2.02
CA ILE A 345 -24.04 0.48 2.08
C ILE A 345 -23.88 -0.96 1.60
N LEU A 346 -22.69 -1.26 1.10
CA LEU A 346 -22.19 -2.62 0.88
C LEU A 346 -20.98 -2.87 1.78
N VAL A 347 -21.09 -3.84 2.68
CA VAL A 347 -20.00 -4.19 3.61
C VAL A 347 -19.61 -5.65 3.44
N VAL A 348 -18.32 -5.92 3.28
CA VAL A 348 -17.76 -7.27 3.37
C VAL A 348 -17.07 -7.44 4.70
N LEU A 349 -17.41 -8.52 5.40
CA LEU A 349 -16.81 -8.94 6.66
C LEU A 349 -16.08 -10.28 6.42
N ASP A 350 -14.77 -10.22 6.21
CA ASP A 350 -13.98 -11.38 5.78
C ASP A 350 -13.29 -12.10 6.95
N ASP A 351 -13.29 -13.44 6.88
CA ASP A 351 -12.67 -14.38 7.83
C ASP A 351 -13.18 -14.22 9.27
N VAL A 352 -14.49 -14.40 9.50
CA VAL A 352 -15.10 -14.41 10.83
C VAL A 352 -15.12 -15.80 11.48
N ASP A 353 -15.01 -15.86 12.81
CA ASP A 353 -15.01 -17.09 13.62
C ASP A 353 -16.12 -17.13 14.68
N GLU A 354 -16.10 -18.12 15.57
CA GLU A 354 -17.13 -18.32 16.60
C GLU A 354 -17.22 -17.18 17.63
N LYS A 355 -16.19 -16.33 17.75
CA LYS A 355 -16.19 -15.16 18.62
C LYS A 355 -16.93 -13.99 17.98
N PHE A 356 -17.02 -13.97 16.66
CA PHE A 356 -17.69 -12.90 15.93
C PHE A 356 -19.20 -12.90 16.19
N LYS A 357 -19.71 -11.73 16.56
CA LYS A 357 -21.14 -11.44 16.70
C LYS A 357 -21.43 -10.14 16.00
N PHE A 358 -22.35 -10.18 15.03
CA PHE A 358 -22.70 -9.01 14.23
C PHE A 358 -23.20 -7.86 15.10
N GLU A 359 -24.05 -8.15 16.08
CA GLU A 359 -24.63 -7.16 16.99
C GLU A 359 -23.58 -6.49 17.87
N ASP A 360 -22.55 -7.22 18.27
CA ASP A 360 -21.49 -6.68 19.13
C ASP A 360 -20.59 -5.71 18.35
N MET A 361 -20.33 -6.00 17.07
CA MET A 361 -19.48 -5.16 16.21
C MET A 361 -20.25 -4.03 15.53
N LEU A 362 -21.36 -4.33 14.85
CA LEU A 362 -22.10 -3.36 14.00
C LEU A 362 -23.40 -2.85 14.62
N GLY A 363 -23.92 -3.52 15.65
CA GLY A 363 -25.25 -3.24 16.19
C GLY A 363 -26.37 -3.98 15.45
N SER A 364 -27.61 -3.49 15.55
CA SER A 364 -28.76 -4.20 14.99
C SER A 364 -28.78 -4.09 13.45
N PRO A 365 -28.96 -5.19 12.71
CA PRO A 365 -29.21 -5.16 11.26
C PRO A 365 -30.35 -4.22 10.84
N LYS A 366 -31.35 -4.06 11.72
CA LYS A 366 -32.53 -3.21 11.49
C LYS A 366 -32.25 -1.72 11.57
N ASP A 367 -31.11 -1.33 12.15
CA ASP A 367 -30.73 0.08 12.25
C ASP A 367 -30.28 0.63 10.89
N PHE A 368 -29.83 -0.21 9.95
CA PHE A 368 -29.37 0.19 8.61
C PHE A 368 -30.51 0.47 7.65
N ILE A 369 -30.28 1.41 6.71
CA ILE A 369 -31.21 1.70 5.62
C ILE A 369 -31.50 0.45 4.79
N SER A 370 -32.79 0.28 4.48
CA SER A 370 -33.32 -0.62 3.44
C SER A 370 -32.44 -0.62 2.19
N GLN A 371 -32.22 -1.79 1.59
CA GLN A 371 -31.28 -1.99 0.46
C GLN A 371 -29.79 -2.08 0.82
N SER A 372 -29.39 -1.93 2.08
CA SER A 372 -28.01 -2.24 2.50
C SER A 372 -27.71 -3.74 2.36
N ARG A 373 -26.46 -4.08 2.04
CA ARG A 373 -26.01 -5.46 1.81
C ARG A 373 -24.76 -5.79 2.60
N PHE A 374 -24.73 -6.99 3.16
CA PHE A 374 -23.59 -7.54 3.87
C PHE A 374 -23.17 -8.87 3.27
N ILE A 375 -21.87 -9.04 3.05
CA ILE A 375 -21.27 -10.32 2.66
C ILE A 375 -20.34 -10.73 3.80
N ILE A 376 -20.53 -11.92 4.35
CA ILE A 376 -19.77 -12.39 5.52
C ILE A 376 -19.09 -13.70 5.12
N THR A 377 -17.78 -13.82 5.29
CA THR A 377 -17.07 -15.06 4.97
C THR A 377 -16.63 -15.78 6.25
N SER A 378 -16.85 -17.10 6.32
CA SER A 378 -16.39 -17.92 7.44
C SER A 378 -15.97 -19.30 6.98
N ARG A 379 -15.12 -19.99 7.75
CA ARG A 379 -14.82 -21.41 7.52
C ARG A 379 -15.92 -22.33 8.04
N SER A 380 -16.75 -21.85 8.96
CA SER A 380 -17.73 -22.66 9.66
C SER A 380 -19.15 -22.17 9.38
N MET A 381 -20.00 -23.07 8.88
CA MET A 381 -21.44 -22.80 8.74
C MET A 381 -22.08 -22.40 10.08
N ARG A 382 -21.58 -22.97 11.20
CA ARG A 382 -22.14 -22.70 12.54
C ARG A 382 -22.02 -21.24 12.95
N VAL A 383 -20.90 -20.60 12.60
CA VAL A 383 -20.64 -19.17 12.85
C VAL A 383 -21.66 -18.28 12.14
N LEU A 384 -22.10 -18.69 10.95
CA LEU A 384 -23.07 -17.93 10.17
C LEU A 384 -24.51 -18.26 10.54
N GLY A 385 -24.75 -19.48 11.05
CA GLY A 385 -26.07 -19.92 11.55
C GLY A 385 -26.50 -19.21 12.83
N THR A 386 -25.58 -18.67 13.63
CA THR A 386 -25.89 -17.87 14.82
C THR A 386 -26.41 -16.46 14.49
N LEU A 387 -26.29 -15.99 13.24
CA LEU A 387 -26.72 -14.67 12.78
C LEU A 387 -28.25 -14.54 12.54
N ASN A 388 -29.06 -15.31 13.27
CA ASN A 388 -30.52 -15.53 13.10
C ASN A 388 -30.93 -16.14 11.74
N GLU A 389 -31.72 -17.22 11.80
CA GLU A 389 -32.17 -18.05 10.67
C GLU A 389 -32.97 -17.30 9.57
N ASN A 390 -33.44 -16.08 9.83
CA ASN A 390 -34.29 -15.32 8.91
C ASN A 390 -33.62 -14.11 8.23
N GLN A 391 -32.35 -13.81 8.52
CA GLN A 391 -31.68 -12.60 8.00
C GLN A 391 -30.41 -12.87 7.17
N CYS A 392 -29.71 -13.99 7.42
CA CYS A 392 -28.50 -14.36 6.69
C CYS A 392 -28.74 -15.55 5.76
N LYS A 393 -28.66 -15.33 4.44
CA LYS A 393 -28.75 -16.39 3.43
C LYS A 393 -27.39 -17.05 3.28
N LEU A 394 -27.32 -18.36 3.49
CA LEU A 394 -26.06 -19.10 3.40
C LEU A 394 -25.76 -19.55 1.96
N TYR A 395 -24.48 -19.54 1.61
CA TYR A 395 -23.94 -20.08 0.37
C TYR A 395 -22.64 -20.84 0.66
N GLU A 396 -22.61 -22.11 0.26
CA GLU A 396 -21.40 -22.92 0.32
C GLU A 396 -20.54 -22.66 -0.92
N VAL A 397 -19.32 -22.20 -0.70
CA VAL A 397 -18.30 -22.15 -1.75
C VAL A 397 -17.72 -23.54 -1.87
N GLY A 398 -18.25 -24.32 -2.81
CA GLY A 398 -17.83 -25.70 -3.07
C GLY A 398 -16.47 -25.81 -3.76
N SER A 399 -15.92 -27.01 -3.78
CA SER A 399 -14.66 -27.32 -4.46
C SER A 399 -14.72 -27.07 -5.96
N MET A 400 -13.58 -26.70 -6.52
CA MET A 400 -13.43 -26.43 -7.94
C MET A 400 -13.58 -27.73 -8.76
N SER A 401 -14.34 -27.67 -9.85
CA SER A 401 -14.53 -28.81 -10.74
C SER A 401 -13.20 -29.22 -11.38
N LYS A 402 -13.02 -30.51 -11.69
CA LYS A 402 -11.77 -31.03 -12.28
C LYS A 402 -11.26 -30.21 -13.48
N PRO A 403 -12.10 -29.82 -14.47
CA PRO A 403 -11.63 -29.00 -15.59
C PRO A 403 -11.09 -27.63 -15.15
N ARG A 404 -11.76 -26.97 -14.21
CA ARG A 404 -11.35 -25.66 -13.67
C ARG A 404 -10.11 -25.79 -12.78
N SER A 405 -10.01 -26.87 -12.02
CA SER A 405 -8.83 -27.19 -11.21
C SER A 405 -7.59 -27.41 -12.08
N LEU A 406 -7.74 -28.13 -13.20
CA LEU A 406 -6.66 -28.32 -14.17
C LEU A 406 -6.25 -27.01 -14.86
N GLU A 407 -7.22 -26.16 -15.21
CA GLU A 407 -6.96 -24.83 -15.77
C GLU A 407 -6.17 -23.97 -14.78
N LEU A 408 -6.62 -23.87 -13.53
CA LEU A 408 -5.94 -23.10 -12.49
C LEU A 408 -4.54 -23.65 -12.21
N PHE A 409 -4.41 -24.95 -11.99
CA PHE A 409 -3.11 -25.59 -11.80
C PHE A 409 -2.16 -25.33 -12.96
N SER A 410 -2.65 -25.43 -14.20
CA SER A 410 -1.84 -25.19 -15.40
C SER A 410 -1.36 -23.74 -15.50
N LYS A 411 -2.19 -22.78 -15.09
CA LYS A 411 -1.78 -21.36 -15.05
C LYS A 411 -0.58 -21.18 -14.12
N HIS A 412 -0.52 -21.88 -12.99
CA HIS A 412 0.59 -21.77 -12.05
C HIS A 412 1.80 -22.65 -12.44
N ALA A 413 1.58 -23.88 -12.92
CA ALA A 413 2.64 -24.84 -13.26
C ALA A 413 3.27 -24.62 -14.63
N PHE A 414 2.56 -24.00 -15.58
CA PHE A 414 3.01 -23.84 -16.97
C PHE A 414 2.83 -22.42 -17.53
N LYS A 415 2.17 -21.51 -16.82
CA LYS A 415 1.78 -20.18 -17.31
C LYS A 415 0.89 -20.28 -18.57
N LYS A 416 0.05 -21.31 -18.63
CA LYS A 416 -0.90 -21.62 -19.72
C LYS A 416 -2.19 -22.19 -19.13
N ASN A 417 -3.28 -22.17 -19.90
CA ASN A 417 -4.56 -22.73 -19.44
C ASN A 417 -4.61 -24.27 -19.48
N THR A 418 -3.65 -24.93 -20.13
CA THR A 418 -3.59 -26.39 -20.26
C THR A 418 -2.16 -26.90 -20.09
N PRO A 419 -2.00 -28.16 -19.63
CA PRO A 419 -0.68 -28.78 -19.54
C PRO A 419 -0.14 -29.13 -20.94
N PRO A 420 1.20 -29.16 -21.12
CA PRO A 420 1.82 -29.82 -22.28
C PRO A 420 1.49 -31.33 -22.30
N SER A 421 1.49 -31.95 -23.49
CA SER A 421 1.19 -33.38 -23.67
C SER A 421 1.99 -34.29 -22.74
N ASP A 422 3.28 -34.00 -22.58
CA ASP A 422 4.21 -34.86 -21.83
C ASP A 422 3.96 -34.81 -20.31
N TYR A 423 3.20 -33.81 -19.85
CA TYR A 423 2.83 -33.60 -18.45
C TYR A 423 1.32 -33.81 -18.20
N GLU A 424 0.54 -34.15 -19.22
CA GLU A 424 -0.93 -34.18 -19.12
C GLU A 424 -1.41 -35.19 -18.08
N THR A 425 -0.87 -36.40 -18.08
CA THR A 425 -1.21 -37.44 -17.09
C THR A 425 -0.85 -37.00 -15.68
N LEU A 426 0.40 -36.57 -15.46
CA LEU A 426 0.88 -36.13 -14.15
C LEU A 426 0.10 -34.91 -13.61
N ALA A 427 -0.23 -33.95 -14.47
CA ALA A 427 -1.05 -32.80 -14.09
C ALA A 427 -2.45 -33.22 -13.64
N ASN A 428 -3.06 -34.18 -14.33
CA ASN A 428 -4.36 -34.72 -13.92
C ASN A 428 -4.28 -35.46 -12.57
N ASP A 429 -3.25 -36.28 -12.37
CA ASP A 429 -3.06 -37.03 -11.13
C ASP A 429 -2.82 -36.09 -9.92
N VAL A 430 -2.03 -35.04 -10.11
CA VAL A 430 -1.84 -33.99 -9.09
C VAL A 430 -3.15 -33.29 -8.77
N VAL A 431 -3.90 -32.88 -9.80
CA VAL A 431 -5.21 -32.22 -9.63
C VAL A 431 -6.18 -33.12 -8.85
N ASP A 432 -6.26 -34.40 -9.20
CA ASP A 432 -7.11 -35.38 -8.51
C ASP A 432 -6.76 -35.54 -7.03
N THR A 433 -5.49 -35.34 -6.67
CA THR A 433 -4.99 -35.47 -5.29
C THR A 433 -5.17 -34.20 -4.44
N THR A 434 -5.46 -33.05 -5.05
CA THR A 434 -5.56 -31.74 -4.37
C THR A 434 -6.97 -31.40 -3.85
N ALA A 435 -7.96 -32.28 -4.05
CA ALA A 435 -9.37 -32.12 -3.65
C ALA A 435 -10.07 -30.86 -4.22
N GLY A 436 -9.54 -30.29 -5.31
CA GLY A 436 -10.12 -29.10 -5.96
C GLY A 436 -10.04 -27.83 -5.12
N LEU A 437 -9.04 -27.74 -4.22
CA LEU A 437 -8.80 -26.55 -3.39
C LEU A 437 -7.91 -25.55 -4.15
N PRO A 438 -8.42 -24.35 -4.51
CA PRO A 438 -7.66 -23.36 -5.28
C PRO A 438 -6.30 -23.02 -4.69
N LEU A 439 -6.20 -22.76 -3.38
CA LEU A 439 -4.91 -22.44 -2.76
C LEU A 439 -3.88 -23.55 -2.95
N THR A 440 -4.27 -24.81 -2.71
CA THR A 440 -3.38 -25.97 -2.87
C THR A 440 -2.96 -26.12 -4.32
N LEU A 441 -3.88 -25.96 -5.28
CA LEU A 441 -3.58 -25.99 -6.71
C LEU A 441 -2.56 -24.91 -7.11
N LYS A 442 -2.72 -23.67 -6.60
CA LYS A 442 -1.78 -22.56 -6.84
C LYS A 442 -0.39 -22.87 -6.29
N VAL A 443 -0.32 -23.27 -5.02
CA VAL A 443 0.94 -23.53 -4.30
C VAL A 443 1.70 -24.71 -4.91
N ILE A 444 1.03 -25.83 -5.17
CA ILE A 444 1.65 -27.00 -5.80
C ILE A 444 2.00 -26.73 -7.26
N GLY A 445 1.14 -26.04 -8.01
CA GLY A 445 1.43 -25.65 -9.39
C GLY A 445 2.69 -24.78 -9.47
N SER A 446 2.79 -23.74 -8.64
CA SER A 446 3.98 -22.90 -8.54
C SER A 446 5.20 -23.67 -8.03
N LEU A 447 5.00 -24.72 -7.21
CA LEU A 447 6.10 -25.59 -6.75
C LEU A 447 6.75 -26.34 -7.92
N LEU A 448 5.91 -26.80 -8.86
CA LEU A 448 6.27 -27.63 -9.99
C LEU A 448 6.66 -26.84 -11.26
N PHE A 449 6.50 -25.51 -11.22
CA PHE A 449 6.88 -24.64 -12.33
C PHE A 449 8.35 -24.79 -12.71
N LYS A 450 8.60 -25.06 -14.01
CA LYS A 450 9.93 -25.31 -14.61
C LYS A 450 10.73 -26.44 -13.93
N GLN A 451 10.06 -27.39 -13.27
CA GLN A 451 10.71 -28.56 -12.69
C GLN A 451 10.76 -29.73 -13.68
N GLU A 452 11.75 -30.60 -13.50
CA GLU A 452 11.88 -31.84 -14.27
C GLU A 452 10.83 -32.87 -13.84
N ILE A 453 10.50 -33.80 -14.74
CA ILE A 453 9.46 -34.83 -14.53
C ILE A 453 9.68 -35.63 -13.22
N GLY A 454 10.93 -35.96 -12.88
CA GLY A 454 11.21 -36.70 -11.63
C GLY A 454 10.72 -35.96 -10.38
N VAL A 455 10.84 -34.63 -10.35
CA VAL A 455 10.33 -33.80 -9.22
C VAL A 455 8.80 -33.83 -9.17
N TRP A 456 8.14 -33.91 -10.33
CA TRP A 456 6.68 -34.06 -10.40
C TRP A 456 6.24 -35.40 -9.82
N GLU A 457 6.92 -36.49 -10.17
CA GLU A 457 6.64 -37.84 -9.66
C GLU A 457 6.83 -37.91 -8.13
N ASP A 458 7.95 -37.39 -7.62
CA ASP A 458 8.23 -37.32 -6.17
C ASP A 458 7.18 -36.50 -5.42
N THR A 459 6.75 -35.38 -5.99
CA THR A 459 5.73 -34.51 -5.39
C THR A 459 4.36 -35.18 -5.37
N LEU A 460 3.98 -35.87 -6.45
CA LEU A 460 2.75 -36.64 -6.53
C LEU A 460 2.75 -37.79 -5.51
N GLU A 461 3.87 -38.51 -5.36
CA GLU A 461 3.99 -39.57 -4.35
C GLU A 461 3.79 -39.02 -2.93
N GLN A 462 4.37 -37.85 -2.63
CA GLN A 462 4.16 -37.17 -1.34
C GLN A 462 2.69 -36.79 -1.15
N LEU A 463 2.04 -36.20 -2.16
CA LEU A 463 0.61 -35.85 -2.11
C LEU A 463 -0.26 -37.09 -1.84
N CYS A 464 -0.03 -38.20 -2.52
CA CYS A 464 -0.76 -39.45 -2.31
C CYS A 464 -0.64 -39.99 -0.88
N LYS A 465 0.53 -39.79 -0.23
CA LYS A 465 0.74 -40.19 1.18
C LYS A 465 -0.05 -39.32 2.17
N THR A 466 -0.46 -38.11 1.80
CA THR A 466 -1.21 -37.18 2.66
C THR A 466 -2.72 -37.41 2.71
N LEU A 467 -3.26 -38.29 1.87
CA LEU A 467 -4.71 -38.53 1.74
C LEU A 467 -5.41 -39.10 3.00
N ASN A 468 -4.65 -39.53 4.02
CA ASN A 468 -5.17 -40.15 5.24
C ASN A 468 -5.00 -39.27 6.51
N LEU A 469 -4.55 -38.02 6.38
CA LEU A 469 -4.26 -37.10 7.48
C LEU A 469 -4.88 -35.72 7.20
N ASP A 470 -4.81 -34.80 8.18
CA ASP A 470 -5.45 -33.48 8.19
C ASP A 470 -5.28 -32.73 6.84
N GLU A 471 -6.31 -32.79 5.99
CA GLU A 471 -6.18 -32.85 4.52
C GLU A 471 -5.52 -31.65 3.84
N VAL A 472 -5.55 -30.47 4.47
CA VAL A 472 -4.99 -29.24 3.86
C VAL A 472 -3.62 -28.91 4.43
N TYR A 473 -3.40 -29.19 5.71
CA TYR A 473 -2.13 -28.95 6.36
C TYR A 473 -1.03 -29.77 5.68
N ASP A 474 -1.23 -31.08 5.50
CA ASP A 474 -0.18 -31.96 4.98
C ASP A 474 0.10 -31.68 3.50
N ARG A 475 -0.93 -31.35 2.70
CA ARG A 475 -0.77 -30.99 1.29
C ARG A 475 0.01 -29.67 1.11
N LEU A 476 -0.28 -28.63 1.89
CA LEU A 476 0.46 -27.36 1.82
C LEU A 476 1.90 -27.51 2.36
N LYS A 477 2.10 -28.36 3.37
CA LYS A 477 3.41 -28.58 4.00
C LYS A 477 4.44 -29.14 3.02
N ILE A 478 4.04 -29.86 1.97
CA ILE A 478 4.94 -30.32 0.90
C ILE A 478 5.73 -29.15 0.31
N SER A 479 5.07 -28.01 0.06
CA SER A 479 5.76 -26.83 -0.48
C SER A 479 6.69 -26.17 0.53
N TYR A 480 6.32 -26.19 1.82
CA TYR A 480 7.22 -25.75 2.89
C TYR A 480 8.44 -26.67 3.01
N ASP A 481 8.28 -27.99 2.93
CA ASP A 481 9.36 -28.95 3.08
C ASP A 481 10.41 -28.83 1.97
N ALA A 482 9.99 -28.43 0.77
CA ALA A 482 10.86 -28.13 -0.37
C ALA A 482 11.67 -26.82 -0.22
N LEU A 483 11.36 -25.96 0.76
CA LEU A 483 12.11 -24.73 1.00
C LEU A 483 13.51 -25.01 1.57
N LYS A 484 14.46 -24.14 1.21
CA LYS A 484 15.78 -24.08 1.86
C LYS A 484 15.65 -23.65 3.34
N PRO A 485 16.60 -24.02 4.21
CA PRO A 485 16.53 -23.70 5.64
C PRO A 485 16.29 -22.21 5.94
N GLU A 486 16.94 -21.31 5.21
CA GLU A 486 16.83 -19.86 5.40
C GLU A 486 15.42 -19.35 5.03
N ALA A 487 14.87 -19.84 3.90
CA ALA A 487 13.51 -19.52 3.48
C ALA A 487 12.45 -20.06 4.46
N LYS A 488 12.69 -21.23 5.07
CA LYS A 488 11.82 -21.79 6.13
C LYS A 488 11.76 -20.87 7.34
N GLU A 489 12.92 -20.34 7.77
CA GLU A 489 12.97 -19.43 8.92
C GLU A 489 12.21 -18.12 8.63
N ILE A 490 12.39 -17.53 7.43
CA ILE A 490 11.64 -16.33 7.00
C ILE A 490 10.14 -16.63 6.94
N PHE A 491 9.73 -17.73 6.33
CA PHE A 491 8.32 -18.11 6.23
C PHE A 491 7.65 -18.24 7.61
N LEU A 492 8.31 -18.92 8.56
CA LEU A 492 7.80 -19.07 9.92
C LEU A 492 7.76 -17.73 10.66
N ASP A 493 8.75 -16.87 10.48
CA ASP A 493 8.80 -15.54 11.10
C ASP A 493 7.64 -14.66 10.60
N ILE A 494 7.38 -14.66 9.29
CA ILE A 494 6.21 -13.97 8.72
C ILE A 494 4.93 -14.54 9.30
N ALA A 495 4.72 -15.86 9.21
CA ALA A 495 3.50 -16.52 9.69
C ALA A 495 3.22 -16.25 11.18
N CYS A 496 4.26 -16.13 12.00
CA CYS A 496 4.12 -15.89 13.44
C CYS A 496 3.99 -14.42 13.81
N PHE A 497 4.70 -13.50 13.15
CA PHE A 497 4.90 -12.13 13.67
C PHE A 497 4.71 -10.99 12.67
N PHE A 498 5.01 -11.19 11.39
CA PHE A 498 5.19 -10.08 10.44
C PHE A 498 4.12 -9.95 9.37
N ILE A 499 2.98 -10.65 9.48
CA ILE A 499 1.81 -10.38 8.62
C ILE A 499 1.27 -8.98 8.93
N GLY A 500 1.00 -8.19 7.88
CA GLY A 500 0.58 -6.79 7.98
C GLY A 500 1.69 -5.85 8.47
N LYS A 501 2.95 -6.30 8.46
CA LYS A 501 4.11 -5.44 8.77
C LYS A 501 4.84 -5.10 7.49
N ASN A 502 5.42 -3.90 7.46
CA ASN A 502 6.24 -3.47 6.34
C ASN A 502 7.43 -4.42 6.16
N LYS A 503 7.67 -4.85 4.91
CA LYS A 503 8.68 -5.87 4.59
C LYS A 503 10.10 -5.47 4.99
N GLU A 504 10.38 -4.17 5.02
CA GLU A 504 11.69 -3.61 5.38
C GLU A 504 11.98 -3.75 6.88
N GLU A 505 10.95 -3.93 7.72
CA GLU A 505 11.15 -4.14 9.16
C GLU A 505 11.99 -5.41 9.39
N PRO A 506 11.49 -6.64 9.22
CA PRO A 506 12.31 -7.82 9.53
C PRO A 506 13.48 -8.06 8.55
N TYR A 507 13.56 -7.31 7.45
CA TYR A 507 14.56 -7.49 6.39
C TYR A 507 16.01 -7.47 6.91
N TYR A 508 16.34 -6.52 7.79
CA TYR A 508 17.70 -6.34 8.26
C TYR A 508 18.11 -7.42 9.26
N MET A 509 17.20 -7.78 10.19
CA MET A 509 17.39 -8.93 11.06
C MET A 509 17.69 -10.20 10.26
N TRP A 510 16.93 -10.46 9.20
CA TRP A 510 17.18 -11.62 8.34
C TRP A 510 18.49 -11.52 7.57
N THR A 511 18.90 -10.32 7.15
CA THR A 511 20.21 -10.08 6.52
C THR A 511 21.34 -10.45 7.48
N ASP A 512 21.24 -10.06 8.75
CA ASP A 512 22.23 -10.37 9.79
C ASP A 512 22.25 -11.83 10.23
N CYS A 513 21.12 -12.51 10.11
CA CYS A 513 21.05 -13.95 10.27
C CYS A 513 21.60 -14.71 9.04
N ASN A 514 22.08 -14.00 8.01
CA ASN A 514 22.49 -14.56 6.72
C ASN A 514 21.38 -15.37 6.03
N PHE A 515 20.12 -14.89 6.13
CA PHE A 515 18.97 -15.54 5.51
C PHE A 515 18.70 -15.05 4.08
N TYR A 516 19.55 -14.19 3.50
CA TYR A 516 19.44 -13.71 2.12
C TYR A 516 18.02 -13.22 1.73
N PRO A 517 17.43 -12.29 2.49
CA PRO A 517 16.01 -11.95 2.41
C PRO A 517 15.56 -11.51 1.01
N ALA A 518 16.35 -10.73 0.26
CA ALA A 518 16.03 -10.36 -1.13
C ALA A 518 15.67 -11.58 -2.01
N SER A 519 16.49 -12.63 -1.95
CA SER A 519 16.28 -13.83 -2.76
C SER A 519 15.15 -14.71 -2.22
N ASN A 520 15.06 -14.88 -0.90
CA ASN A 520 14.12 -15.80 -0.28
C ASN A 520 12.70 -15.22 -0.19
N ILE A 521 12.52 -13.91 0.00
CA ILE A 521 11.21 -13.25 -0.10
C ILE A 521 10.68 -13.36 -1.53
N THR A 522 11.50 -13.03 -2.54
CA THR A 522 11.14 -13.17 -3.95
C THR A 522 10.73 -14.61 -4.28
N PHE A 523 11.47 -15.59 -3.75
CA PHE A 523 11.17 -17.00 -3.94
C PHE A 523 9.84 -17.41 -3.30
N LEU A 524 9.55 -16.97 -2.07
CA LEU A 524 8.28 -17.25 -1.40
C LEU A 524 7.08 -16.64 -2.15
N ILE A 525 7.23 -15.43 -2.71
CA ILE A 525 6.21 -14.80 -3.58
C ILE A 525 5.99 -15.64 -4.84
N GLN A 526 7.06 -16.06 -5.52
CA GLN A 526 6.98 -16.90 -6.72
C GLN A 526 6.32 -18.26 -6.44
N ARG A 527 6.41 -18.77 -5.21
CA ARG A 527 5.75 -20.00 -4.74
C ARG A 527 4.31 -19.78 -4.28
N CYS A 528 3.78 -18.56 -4.41
CA CYS A 528 2.46 -18.16 -3.90
C CYS A 528 2.28 -18.42 -2.39
N MET A 529 3.39 -18.40 -1.64
CA MET A 529 3.37 -18.67 -0.19
C MET A 529 3.20 -17.39 0.65
N ILE A 530 3.57 -16.25 0.08
CA ILE A 530 3.34 -14.89 0.62
C ILE A 530 3.04 -13.94 -0.53
N GLN A 531 2.53 -12.75 -0.20
CA GLN A 531 2.38 -11.60 -1.09
C GLN A 531 2.95 -10.37 -0.38
N VAL A 532 3.23 -9.31 -1.15
CA VAL A 532 3.60 -8.00 -0.63
C VAL A 532 2.60 -7.01 -1.23
N GLY A 533 1.83 -6.35 -0.38
CA GLY A 533 0.82 -5.37 -0.78
C GLY A 533 1.44 -4.09 -1.33
N ASP A 534 0.61 -3.18 -1.83
CA ASP A 534 1.05 -1.92 -2.44
C ASP A 534 1.77 -1.00 -1.43
N ASP A 535 1.46 -1.13 -0.14
CA ASP A 535 2.12 -0.41 0.97
C ASP A 535 3.41 -1.11 1.47
N ASP A 536 3.95 -2.05 0.69
CA ASP A 536 5.10 -2.89 1.04
C ASP A 536 4.90 -3.77 2.28
N GLU A 537 3.65 -4.03 2.68
CA GLU A 537 3.31 -4.90 3.80
C GLU A 537 3.23 -6.38 3.41
N PHE A 538 3.66 -7.27 4.31
CA PHE A 538 3.53 -8.72 4.08
C PHE A 538 2.07 -9.18 4.19
N GLU A 539 1.61 -9.88 3.17
CA GLU A 539 0.36 -10.61 3.17
C GLU A 539 0.61 -12.12 3.11
N MET A 540 -0.16 -12.90 3.87
CA MET A 540 -0.09 -14.36 3.84
C MET A 540 -1.49 -14.94 3.98
N HIS A 541 -1.82 -15.89 3.10
CA HIS A 541 -3.12 -16.57 3.16
C HIS A 541 -3.28 -17.28 4.51
N ASP A 542 -4.47 -17.17 5.10
CA ASP A 542 -4.80 -17.70 6.43
C ASP A 542 -4.42 -19.18 6.64
N GLN A 543 -4.57 -20.06 5.63
CA GLN A 543 -4.16 -21.47 5.66
C GLN A 543 -2.64 -21.64 5.72
N LEU A 544 -1.88 -20.83 4.98
CA LEU A 544 -0.41 -20.88 4.99
C LEU A 544 0.13 -20.36 6.33
N ARG A 545 -0.48 -19.30 6.85
CA ARG A 545 -0.22 -18.81 8.21
C ARG A 545 -0.53 -19.88 9.26
N ASP A 546 -1.73 -20.45 9.20
CA ASP A 546 -2.17 -21.48 10.15
C ASP A 546 -1.26 -22.72 10.07
N MET A 547 -0.84 -23.12 8.87
CA MET A 547 0.16 -24.18 8.65
C MET A 547 1.52 -23.80 9.26
N GLY A 548 2.05 -22.61 9.00
CA GLY A 548 3.31 -22.14 9.59
C GLY A 548 3.27 -22.14 11.12
N ARG A 549 2.20 -21.60 11.70
CA ARG A 549 1.97 -21.62 13.16
C ARG A 549 1.84 -23.05 13.67
N GLU A 550 1.17 -23.94 12.95
CA GLU A 550 1.01 -25.35 13.33
C GLU A 550 2.32 -26.14 13.24
N ILE A 551 3.19 -25.86 12.26
CA ILE A 551 4.56 -26.40 12.22
C ILE A 551 5.28 -26.09 13.54
N VAL A 552 5.20 -24.84 14.01
CA VAL A 552 5.81 -24.45 15.30
C VAL A 552 5.09 -25.10 16.48
N ARG A 553 3.77 -25.25 16.46
CA ARG A 553 3.03 -25.95 17.54
C ARG A 553 3.45 -27.41 17.68
N ARG A 554 3.73 -28.09 16.57
CA ARG A 554 4.17 -29.51 16.54
C ARG A 554 5.60 -29.73 17.02
N GLU A 555 6.41 -28.68 17.20
CA GLU A 555 7.77 -28.80 17.75
C GLU A 555 7.77 -29.32 19.20
N ASP A 556 6.82 -28.86 20.03
CA ASP A 556 6.59 -29.34 21.40
C ASP A 556 5.17 -28.94 21.85
N VAL A 557 4.53 -29.81 22.63
CA VAL A 557 3.22 -29.55 23.25
C VAL A 557 3.28 -28.31 24.16
N ARG A 558 4.44 -28.05 24.78
CA ARG A 558 4.66 -26.91 25.67
C ARG A 558 5.05 -25.67 24.86
N PRO A 559 4.28 -24.57 24.95
CA PRO A 559 4.55 -23.34 24.20
C PRO A 559 5.99 -22.85 24.35
N TRP A 560 6.54 -22.83 25.57
CA TRP A 560 7.86 -22.29 25.89
C TRP A 560 9.06 -23.10 25.37
N LYS A 561 8.83 -24.27 24.76
CA LYS A 561 9.87 -25.08 24.11
C LYS A 561 9.89 -24.99 22.59
N ARG A 562 9.03 -24.13 22.03
CA ARG A 562 8.91 -23.88 20.60
C ARG A 562 9.85 -22.77 20.16
N SER A 563 10.14 -22.74 18.87
CA SER A 563 11.08 -21.80 18.27
C SER A 563 10.52 -20.38 18.15
N ARG A 564 9.21 -20.24 17.98
CA ARG A 564 8.50 -18.95 17.95
C ARG A 564 7.46 -18.90 19.05
N ILE A 565 7.44 -17.79 19.79
CA ILE A 565 6.50 -17.55 20.88
C ILE A 565 5.69 -16.30 20.56
N TRP A 566 4.43 -16.50 20.16
CA TRP A 566 3.49 -15.41 19.88
C TRP A 566 2.27 -15.40 20.81
N SER A 567 2.04 -16.46 21.61
CA SER A 567 0.94 -16.48 22.57
C SER A 567 1.33 -15.81 23.88
N ARG A 568 0.45 -14.94 24.39
CA ARG A 568 0.64 -14.19 25.63
C ARG A 568 0.88 -15.12 26.82
N GLU A 569 0.04 -16.14 26.99
CA GLU A 569 0.16 -17.11 28.08
C GLU A 569 1.48 -17.89 27.99
N GLY A 570 1.89 -18.24 26.77
CA GLY A 570 3.11 -18.98 26.51
C GLY A 570 4.37 -18.17 26.84
N GLY A 571 4.42 -16.91 26.42
CA GLY A 571 5.56 -16.03 26.69
C GLY A 571 5.67 -15.60 28.16
N ILE A 572 4.54 -15.31 28.82
CA ILE A 572 4.51 -15.01 30.26
C ILE A 572 4.98 -16.21 31.08
N ASP A 573 4.48 -17.41 30.79
CA ASP A 573 4.90 -18.62 31.50
C ASP A 573 6.37 -18.96 31.23
N LEU A 574 6.85 -18.73 30.00
CA LEU A 574 8.27 -18.90 29.63
C LEU A 574 9.18 -18.05 30.52
N LEU A 575 8.93 -16.73 30.58
CA LEU A 575 9.83 -15.80 31.26
C LEU A 575 9.67 -15.85 32.78
N ARG A 576 8.43 -15.83 33.31
CA ARG A 576 8.19 -15.83 34.77
C ARG A 576 8.77 -17.07 35.44
N ASN A 577 8.62 -18.23 34.80
CA ASN A 577 9.06 -19.50 35.37
C ASN A 577 10.42 -19.95 34.82
N LYS A 578 11.13 -19.08 34.08
CA LYS A 578 12.48 -19.34 33.55
C LYS A 578 12.56 -20.65 32.75
N LYS A 579 11.49 -20.97 32.01
CA LYS A 579 11.30 -22.24 31.30
C LYS A 579 11.86 -22.23 29.87
N GLY A 580 12.51 -21.14 29.46
CA GLY A 580 13.10 -20.99 28.12
C GLY A 580 14.13 -22.07 27.78
N SER A 581 14.46 -22.17 26.50
CA SER A 581 15.49 -23.09 26.00
C SER A 581 16.15 -22.51 24.76
N SER A 582 17.32 -23.03 24.38
CA SER A 582 18.04 -22.65 23.16
C SER A 582 17.27 -22.96 21.87
N LYS A 583 16.11 -23.62 21.93
CA LYS A 583 15.23 -23.74 20.76
C LYS A 583 14.50 -22.44 20.42
N VAL A 584 14.29 -21.57 21.41
CA VAL A 584 13.51 -20.34 21.26
C VAL A 584 14.33 -19.32 20.49
N LYS A 585 13.86 -18.99 19.29
CA LYS A 585 14.54 -18.09 18.34
C LYS A 585 13.89 -16.71 18.26
N ALA A 586 12.59 -16.61 18.52
CA ALA A 586 11.89 -15.34 18.44
C ALA A 586 10.70 -15.29 19.41
N ILE A 587 10.53 -14.14 20.06
CA ILE A 587 9.44 -13.86 21.00
C ILE A 587 8.82 -12.52 20.61
N SER A 588 7.51 -12.49 20.38
CA SER A 588 6.76 -11.24 20.23
C SER A 588 5.39 -11.44 20.84
N ILE A 589 5.14 -10.79 21.97
CA ILE A 589 3.87 -10.92 22.68
C ILE A 589 3.42 -9.56 23.23
N THR A 590 2.10 -9.38 23.30
CA THR A 590 1.48 -8.20 23.92
C THR A 590 1.15 -8.51 25.38
N TRP A 591 1.79 -7.81 26.32
CA TRP A 591 1.77 -8.25 27.72
C TRP A 591 0.52 -7.80 28.47
N GLY A 592 -0.16 -6.75 28.01
CA GLY A 592 -1.52 -6.33 28.41
C GLY A 592 -1.69 -5.87 29.87
N VAL A 593 -0.69 -6.07 30.73
CA VAL A 593 -0.52 -5.56 32.09
C VAL A 593 0.98 -5.42 32.35
N LYS A 594 1.37 -4.61 33.34
CA LYS A 594 2.78 -4.37 33.71
C LYS A 594 3.44 -5.67 34.20
N TYR A 595 4.50 -6.11 33.53
CA TYR A 595 5.39 -7.17 34.01
C TYR A 595 6.82 -6.63 34.13
N GLU A 596 7.51 -6.99 35.20
CA GLU A 596 8.96 -6.84 35.31
C GLU A 596 9.62 -8.20 35.05
N PHE A 597 10.55 -8.24 34.09
CA PHE A 597 11.37 -9.40 33.77
C PHE A 597 12.83 -9.09 34.04
N LYS A 598 13.37 -9.76 35.05
CA LYS A 598 14.80 -9.69 35.36
C LYS A 598 15.61 -10.44 34.33
N SER A 599 16.88 -10.10 34.16
CA SER A 599 17.78 -10.77 33.21
C SER A 599 17.87 -12.29 33.42
N GLU A 600 17.70 -12.76 34.65
CA GLU A 600 17.58 -14.19 35.00
C GLU A 600 16.44 -14.93 34.27
N CYS A 601 15.41 -14.22 33.80
CA CYS A 601 14.32 -14.79 32.99
C CYS A 601 14.80 -15.24 31.61
N PHE A 602 15.97 -14.78 31.15
CA PHE A 602 16.49 -14.97 29.80
C PHE A 602 17.71 -15.92 29.74
N LEU A 603 18.16 -16.48 30.87
CA LEU A 603 19.37 -17.32 30.98
C LEU A 603 19.48 -18.47 29.97
N ASN A 604 18.34 -18.98 29.47
CA ASN A 604 18.29 -20.13 28.56
C ASN A 604 17.89 -19.76 27.12
N LEU A 605 17.93 -18.48 26.73
CA LEU A 605 17.45 -17.98 25.44
C LEU A 605 18.60 -17.59 24.51
N SER A 606 19.66 -18.41 24.45
CA SER A 606 20.90 -18.09 23.72
C SER A 606 20.73 -17.92 22.21
N GLU A 607 19.75 -18.58 21.59
CA GLU A 607 19.47 -18.53 20.14
C GLU A 607 18.40 -17.47 19.77
N LEU A 608 17.94 -16.68 20.76
CA LEU A 608 16.94 -15.65 20.55
C LEU A 608 17.53 -14.54 19.66
N ARG A 609 16.95 -14.34 18.47
CA ARG A 609 17.32 -13.28 17.52
C ARG A 609 16.36 -12.09 17.50
N TYR A 610 15.12 -12.29 17.93
CA TYR A 610 14.08 -11.27 17.95
C TYR A 610 13.32 -11.29 19.28
N LEU A 611 13.22 -10.13 19.92
CA LEU A 611 12.44 -9.93 21.13
C LEU A 611 11.60 -8.67 20.98
N HIS A 612 10.29 -8.84 20.92
CA HIS A 612 9.33 -7.76 21.08
C HIS A 612 8.62 -7.89 22.43
N ALA A 613 8.84 -6.88 23.28
CA ALA A 613 8.38 -6.80 24.63
C ALA A 613 7.49 -5.54 24.82
N SER A 614 6.17 -5.70 24.72
CA SER A 614 5.22 -4.60 24.90
C SER A 614 4.70 -4.44 26.35
N SER A 615 4.52 -3.25 26.91
CA SER A 615 4.08 -3.03 28.29
C SER A 615 4.85 -3.86 29.36
N SER A 616 6.12 -4.19 29.12
CA SER A 616 6.96 -4.93 30.08
C SER A 616 8.31 -4.26 30.31
N MET A 617 8.81 -4.37 31.53
CA MET A 617 10.07 -3.81 31.99
C MET A 617 11.14 -4.91 31.98
N LEU A 618 12.28 -4.64 31.35
CA LEU A 618 13.47 -5.49 31.44
C LEU A 618 14.42 -4.89 32.48
N THR A 619 14.87 -5.67 33.45
CA THR A 619 15.77 -5.21 34.53
C THR A 619 16.95 -6.18 34.75
N GLY A 620 18.12 -5.68 35.17
CA GLY A 620 19.33 -6.49 35.40
C GLY A 620 20.32 -6.55 34.22
N ASP A 621 21.40 -7.32 34.39
CA ASP A 621 22.49 -7.40 33.40
C ASP A 621 22.22 -8.47 32.33
N PHE A 622 22.12 -8.06 31.07
CA PHE A 622 21.91 -8.95 29.92
C PHE A 622 23.19 -9.28 29.14
N ASN A 623 24.36 -8.80 29.61
CA ASN A 623 25.64 -9.11 29.00
C ASN A 623 25.80 -10.62 28.82
N ASN A 624 26.06 -11.05 27.58
CA ASN A 624 26.23 -12.44 27.18
C ASN A 624 25.02 -13.37 27.39
N LEU A 625 23.86 -12.88 27.83
CA LEU A 625 22.64 -13.72 27.98
C LEU A 625 21.94 -13.94 26.64
N LEU A 626 22.01 -12.94 25.76
CA LEU A 626 21.31 -12.92 24.47
C LEU A 626 22.31 -12.73 23.32
N PRO A 627 23.31 -13.62 23.17
CA PRO A 627 24.43 -13.42 22.23
C PRO A 627 24.00 -13.37 20.77
N ASN A 628 22.83 -13.88 20.42
CA ASN A 628 22.31 -13.89 19.04
C ASN A 628 21.21 -12.86 18.78
N LEU A 629 20.83 -12.03 19.75
CA LEU A 629 19.74 -11.08 19.59
C LEU A 629 20.14 -9.99 18.61
N LYS A 630 19.39 -9.88 17.51
CA LYS A 630 19.60 -8.90 16.45
C LYS A 630 18.64 -7.74 16.55
N TRP A 631 17.41 -8.00 16.98
CA TRP A 631 16.37 -6.98 17.09
C TRP A 631 15.67 -7.05 18.44
N LEU A 632 15.71 -5.92 19.15
CA LEU A 632 14.97 -5.65 20.37
C LEU A 632 13.94 -4.55 20.11
N GLU A 633 12.67 -4.88 20.31
CA GLU A 633 11.57 -3.92 20.28
C GLU A 633 10.93 -3.81 21.67
N LEU A 634 10.92 -2.60 22.20
CA LEU A 634 10.35 -2.24 23.50
C LEU A 634 9.20 -1.28 23.26
N ASP A 635 7.98 -1.76 23.45
CA ASP A 635 6.80 -0.88 23.55
C ASP A 635 6.50 -0.74 25.04
N ILE A 636 6.62 0.42 25.67
CA ILE A 636 6.61 0.52 27.16
C ILE A 636 5.26 1.04 27.70
N GLY A 637 4.31 1.33 26.82
CA GLY A 637 3.12 2.13 27.12
C GLY A 637 2.41 1.75 28.43
N GLY A 638 2.34 2.71 29.37
CA GLY A 638 1.64 2.56 30.66
C GLY A 638 2.53 2.33 31.90
N CYS A 639 3.83 2.63 31.83
CA CYS A 639 4.74 2.57 32.98
C CYS A 639 4.88 3.93 33.68
N PRO A 640 4.35 4.13 34.91
CA PRO A 640 4.36 5.44 35.57
C PRO A 640 5.64 5.79 36.33
N ASP A 641 6.66 4.92 36.33
CA ASP A 641 7.88 5.13 37.11
C ASP A 641 9.07 4.52 36.38
N LEU A 642 9.81 5.36 35.68
CA LEU A 642 10.89 4.97 34.78
C LEU A 642 12.28 5.41 35.28
N THR A 643 12.34 6.01 36.46
CA THR A 643 13.57 6.49 37.09
C THR A 643 14.58 5.36 37.41
N GLU A 644 14.11 4.12 37.59
CA GLU A 644 14.96 2.92 37.71
C GLU A 644 15.10 2.11 36.40
N LEU A 645 14.27 2.37 35.39
CA LEU A 645 14.24 1.60 34.14
C LEU A 645 15.51 1.76 33.31
N VAL A 646 16.18 2.88 33.51
CA VAL A 646 17.23 3.36 32.63
C VAL A 646 18.65 2.92 33.06
N GLN A 647 18.78 2.20 34.18
CA GLN A 647 20.04 1.60 34.61
C GLN A 647 20.27 0.20 34.03
N THR A 648 19.31 -0.34 33.28
CA THR A 648 19.39 -1.67 32.69
C THR A 648 20.23 -1.61 31.42
N VAL A 649 21.54 -1.77 31.59
CA VAL A 649 22.50 -1.98 30.50
C VAL A 649 22.13 -3.29 29.81
N VAL A 650 21.31 -3.21 28.76
CA VAL A 650 21.11 -4.31 27.82
C VAL A 650 22.30 -4.32 26.88
N ALA A 651 23.53 -4.40 27.38
CA ALA A 651 24.68 -4.54 26.50
C ALA A 651 24.59 -5.92 25.85
N VAL A 652 24.06 -5.91 24.63
CA VAL A 652 23.92 -7.07 23.77
C VAL A 652 24.80 -6.74 22.58
N PRO A 653 26.07 -7.16 22.59
CA PRO A 653 27.04 -6.71 21.59
C PRO A 653 26.63 -7.03 20.15
N SER A 654 25.75 -8.02 19.98
CA SER A 654 25.23 -8.47 18.69
C SER A 654 23.96 -7.75 18.22
N LEU A 655 23.40 -6.85 19.04
CA LEU A 655 22.20 -6.09 18.73
C LEU A 655 22.48 -5.13 17.58
N ARG A 656 21.59 -5.17 16.59
CA ARG A 656 21.64 -4.39 15.36
C ARG A 656 20.59 -3.30 15.38
N ARG A 657 19.39 -3.71 15.77
CA ARG A 657 18.23 -2.83 15.85
C ARG A 657 17.68 -2.70 17.25
N LEU A 658 17.48 -1.46 17.66
CA LEU A 658 16.72 -1.09 18.84
C LEU A 658 15.51 -0.23 18.45
N THR A 659 14.32 -0.69 18.81
CA THR A 659 13.06 0.03 18.60
C THR A 659 12.44 0.32 19.95
N ILE A 660 12.11 1.57 20.22
CA ILE A 660 11.49 2.01 21.47
C ILE A 660 10.27 2.84 21.13
N ARG A 661 9.12 2.40 21.63
CA ARG A 661 7.83 3.07 21.45
C ARG A 661 7.20 3.26 22.82
N ASP A 662 7.02 4.49 23.26
CA ASP A 662 6.32 4.75 24.52
C ASP A 662 5.83 6.18 24.53
N SER A 663 4.61 6.42 24.98
CA SER A 663 4.17 7.78 25.25
C SER A 663 4.64 8.16 26.65
N TRP A 664 5.47 9.20 26.75
CA TRP A 664 5.84 9.90 28.01
C TRP A 664 7.03 9.35 28.82
N LEU A 665 7.84 8.44 28.28
CA LEU A 665 9.06 7.96 28.94
C LEU A 665 10.30 8.83 28.65
N GLU A 666 10.96 9.31 29.71
CA GLU A 666 12.33 9.85 29.67
C GLU A 666 13.36 8.73 29.45
N VAL A 667 13.86 8.61 28.23
CA VAL A 667 14.84 7.56 27.85
C VAL A 667 16.31 7.99 27.99
N GLY A 668 16.57 9.20 28.49
CA GLY A 668 17.90 9.81 28.46
C GLY A 668 19.03 8.92 28.98
N PRO A 669 18.97 8.39 30.22
CA PRO A 669 20.05 7.54 30.72
C PRO A 669 20.30 6.24 29.91
N MET A 670 19.37 5.81 29.05
CA MET A 670 19.48 4.60 28.24
C MET A 670 20.10 4.99 26.90
N ILE A 671 19.74 6.17 26.40
CA ILE A 671 20.46 6.80 25.29
C ILE A 671 21.94 6.94 25.64
N GLN A 672 22.28 7.39 26.86
CA GLN A 672 23.67 7.47 27.35
C GLN A 672 24.40 6.11 27.33
N SER A 673 23.68 4.99 27.30
CA SER A 673 24.25 3.65 27.23
C SER A 673 24.43 3.12 25.79
N LEU A 674 23.81 3.75 24.79
CA LEU A 674 23.86 3.33 23.37
C LEU A 674 25.28 3.21 22.80
N PRO A 675 26.28 4.02 23.19
CA PRO A 675 27.66 3.82 22.76
C PRO A 675 28.26 2.46 23.13
N ASN A 676 27.65 1.72 24.07
CA ASN A 676 28.07 0.35 24.42
C ASN A 676 27.52 -0.73 23.49
N PHE A 677 26.82 -0.36 22.41
CA PHE A 677 26.25 -1.29 21.42
C PHE A 677 27.04 -1.20 20.10
N PRO A 678 28.18 -1.91 20.00
CA PRO A 678 29.12 -1.72 18.89
C PRO A 678 28.60 -2.15 17.52
N MET A 679 27.49 -2.89 17.46
CA MET A 679 26.89 -3.39 16.23
C MET A 679 25.55 -2.71 15.88
N LEU A 680 25.14 -1.70 16.67
CA LEU A 680 23.87 -1.01 16.46
C LEU A 680 23.92 -0.20 15.15
N ASP A 681 23.15 -0.65 14.16
CA ASP A 681 23.00 0.01 12.87
C ASP A 681 21.63 0.66 12.70
N GLU A 682 20.65 0.33 13.54
CA GLU A 682 19.31 0.90 13.47
C GLU A 682 18.74 1.31 14.84
N LEU A 683 18.29 2.56 14.91
CA LEU A 683 17.63 3.12 16.08
C LEU A 683 16.29 3.72 15.70
N THR A 684 15.23 3.32 16.42
CA THR A 684 13.89 3.90 16.31
C THR A 684 13.42 4.36 17.67
N LEU A 685 13.12 5.65 17.80
CA LEU A 685 12.55 6.27 18.98
C LEU A 685 11.21 6.89 18.61
N SER A 686 10.12 6.40 19.22
CA SER A 686 8.77 6.83 18.91
C SER A 686 8.00 7.19 20.19
N MET A 687 7.43 8.39 20.22
CA MET A 687 6.63 8.98 21.30
C MET A 687 7.37 9.25 22.62
N VAL A 688 8.69 9.07 22.66
CA VAL A 688 9.54 9.18 23.86
C VAL A 688 9.92 10.63 24.21
N ILE A 689 10.43 10.84 25.43
CA ILE A 689 11.02 12.11 25.90
C ILE A 689 12.55 11.98 25.83
N ILE A 690 13.17 12.88 25.06
CA ILE A 690 14.62 13.02 24.92
C ILE A 690 15.03 14.48 25.11
N THR A 691 16.30 14.69 25.45
CA THR A 691 16.93 16.00 25.57
C THR A 691 17.90 16.27 24.40
N GLU A 692 18.40 17.50 24.29
CA GLU A 692 19.46 17.82 23.31
C GLU A 692 20.74 17.02 23.58
N ASP A 693 21.10 16.81 24.85
CA ASP A 693 22.26 15.98 25.24
C ASP A 693 22.12 14.53 24.77
N ASP A 694 20.88 14.01 24.70
CA ASP A 694 20.61 12.67 24.19
C ASP A 694 20.84 12.58 22.67
N LEU A 695 20.51 13.64 21.92
CA LEU A 695 20.79 13.73 20.49
C LEU A 695 22.30 13.74 20.19
N ASP A 696 23.10 14.37 21.04
CA ASP A 696 24.55 14.34 20.92
C ASP A 696 25.13 12.93 21.07
N VAL A 697 24.55 12.12 21.97
CA VAL A 697 24.92 10.71 22.10
C VAL A 697 24.48 9.91 20.89
N ILE A 698 23.26 10.12 20.38
CA ILE A 698 22.80 9.46 19.15
C ILE A 698 23.74 9.82 17.99
N GLY A 699 24.17 11.09 17.88
CA GLY A 699 25.14 11.55 16.91
C GLY A 699 26.52 10.88 17.03
N SER A 700 26.87 10.30 18.18
CA SER A 700 28.13 9.56 18.35
C SER A 700 28.10 8.12 17.81
N LEU A 701 26.93 7.62 17.39
CA LEU A 701 26.74 6.25 16.92
C LEU A 701 27.17 6.10 15.44
N GLU A 702 28.46 6.18 15.15
CA GLU A 702 29.01 6.22 13.77
C GLU A 702 28.65 5.00 12.87
N GLU A 703 28.26 3.89 13.49
CA GLU A 703 27.83 2.66 12.81
C GLU A 703 26.36 2.70 12.33
N LEU A 704 25.60 3.73 12.71
CA LEU A 704 24.18 3.84 12.42
C LEU A 704 23.91 4.02 10.91
N VAL A 705 23.07 3.14 10.35
CA VAL A 705 22.63 3.10 8.96
C VAL A 705 21.19 3.63 8.82
N ARG A 706 20.34 3.45 9.84
CA ARG A 706 18.97 3.97 9.88
C ARG A 706 18.64 4.63 11.22
N LEU A 707 18.09 5.84 11.17
CA LEU A 707 17.60 6.57 12.34
C LEU A 707 16.15 6.98 12.11
N GLU A 708 15.28 6.65 13.05
CA GLU A 708 13.88 7.06 13.07
C GLU A 708 13.55 7.75 14.40
N LEU A 709 13.13 9.02 14.32
CA LEU A 709 12.75 9.86 15.45
C LEU A 709 11.33 10.37 15.25
N VAL A 710 10.36 9.82 15.97
CA VAL A 710 8.95 10.24 15.93
C VAL A 710 8.61 10.77 17.32
N LEU A 711 8.57 12.08 17.51
CA LEU A 711 8.41 12.70 18.84
C LEU A 711 7.20 13.63 18.87
N ASP A 712 6.53 13.72 20.01
CA ASP A 712 5.41 14.64 20.20
C ASP A 712 5.90 16.01 20.72
N ASP A 713 5.17 17.06 20.34
CA ASP A 713 5.38 18.45 20.77
C ASP A 713 5.14 18.65 22.26
N THR A 714 4.27 17.84 22.85
CA THR A 714 3.90 18.00 24.26
C THR A 714 4.96 17.46 25.23
N SER A 715 5.91 16.66 24.73
CA SER A 715 6.78 15.83 25.57
C SER A 715 8.28 16.10 25.41
N SER A 716 8.77 16.47 24.21
CA SER A 716 10.22 16.56 23.94
C SER A 716 10.75 17.99 23.75
N GLY A 717 9.94 18.92 23.22
CA GLY A 717 10.37 20.32 23.00
C GLY A 717 11.60 20.50 22.10
N ILE A 718 11.99 19.49 21.32
CA ILE A 718 13.19 19.50 20.50
C ILE A 718 12.97 20.42 19.30
N GLU A 719 13.56 21.62 19.36
CA GLU A 719 13.52 22.58 18.26
C GLU A 719 14.72 22.41 17.30
N ARG A 720 15.78 21.71 17.71
CA ARG A 720 16.99 21.52 16.92
C ARG A 720 17.57 20.13 17.09
N ILE A 721 17.95 19.50 15.97
CA ILE A 721 18.75 18.27 16.00
C ILE A 721 20.19 18.63 15.61
N ALA A 722 21.09 18.55 16.59
CA ALA A 722 22.52 18.75 16.40
C ALA A 722 23.26 17.41 16.19
N SER A 723 24.54 17.46 15.84
CA SER A 723 25.46 16.32 15.87
C SER A 723 25.22 15.15 14.89
N LEU A 724 24.29 15.26 13.92
CA LEU A 724 24.12 14.22 12.89
C LEU A 724 25.33 14.09 11.96
N SER A 725 26.14 15.13 11.82
CA SER A 725 27.30 15.17 10.93
C SER A 725 28.27 14.00 11.08
N LYS A 726 28.33 13.37 12.26
CA LYS A 726 29.21 12.23 12.53
C LYS A 726 28.68 10.91 11.96
N LEU A 727 27.39 10.81 11.65
CA LEU A 727 26.71 9.58 11.20
C LEU A 727 26.97 9.29 9.70
N GLN A 728 28.24 9.15 9.32
CA GLN A 728 28.66 9.05 7.91
C GLN A 728 28.13 7.80 7.17
N LYS A 729 27.66 6.77 7.89
CA LYS A 729 27.06 5.55 7.33
C LYS A 729 25.53 5.63 7.18
N LEU A 730 24.89 6.71 7.67
CA LEU A 730 23.45 6.85 7.67
C LEU A 730 22.92 6.91 6.24
N THR A 731 22.08 5.93 5.88
CA THR A 731 21.44 5.85 4.56
C THR A 731 19.97 6.28 4.60
N THR A 732 19.32 6.16 5.76
CA THR A 732 17.90 6.45 5.94
C THR A 732 17.70 7.25 7.22
N LEU A 733 17.12 8.44 7.10
CA LEU A 733 16.74 9.29 8.22
C LEU A 733 15.23 9.56 8.15
N ILE A 734 14.51 9.22 9.22
CA ILE A 734 13.08 9.51 9.39
C ILE A 734 12.95 10.39 10.62
N VAL A 735 12.32 11.55 10.48
CA VAL A 735 12.07 12.49 11.57
C VAL A 735 10.63 12.98 11.44
N GLU A 736 9.85 12.77 12.48
CA GLU A 736 8.50 13.29 12.66
C GLU A 736 8.46 13.97 14.01
N VAL A 737 8.90 15.22 14.03
CA VAL A 737 9.02 16.05 15.24
C VAL A 737 8.38 17.40 14.91
N PRO A 738 7.12 17.66 15.32
CA PRO A 738 6.39 18.80 14.80
C PRO A 738 6.94 20.17 15.24
N SER A 739 7.65 20.24 16.36
CA SER A 739 8.33 21.40 16.96
C SER A 739 9.73 21.67 16.40
N LEU A 740 10.28 20.76 15.59
CA LEU A 740 11.61 20.87 15.01
C LEU A 740 11.68 22.07 14.05
N ARG A 741 12.67 22.95 14.26
CA ARG A 741 12.93 24.16 13.45
C ARG A 741 14.17 24.04 12.58
N GLU A 742 15.16 23.27 13.01
CA GLU A 742 16.45 23.14 12.34
C GLU A 742 17.10 21.76 12.51
N ILE A 743 17.77 21.27 11.46
CA ILE A 743 18.59 20.06 11.48
C ILE A 743 20.01 20.43 11.04
N GLU A 744 20.99 20.21 11.90
CA GLU A 744 22.38 20.51 11.62
C GLU A 744 23.18 19.28 11.17
N GLY A 745 24.17 19.50 10.32
CA GLY A 745 25.04 18.43 9.82
C GLY A 745 24.37 17.52 8.77
N LEU A 746 23.12 17.79 8.39
CA LEU A 746 22.39 17.00 7.38
C LEU A 746 23.13 16.96 6.04
N ALA A 747 23.70 18.08 5.61
CA ALA A 747 24.50 18.20 4.40
C ALA A 747 25.79 17.36 4.40
N GLU A 748 26.27 16.97 5.57
CA GLU A 748 27.53 16.23 5.73
C GLU A 748 27.32 14.71 5.63
N LEU A 749 26.05 14.26 5.56
CA LEU A 749 25.66 12.84 5.47
C LEU A 749 25.77 12.32 4.03
N LYS A 750 27.01 12.09 3.56
CA LYS A 750 27.29 11.68 2.17
C LYS A 750 26.65 10.35 1.75
N SER A 751 26.35 9.47 2.71
CA SER A 751 25.72 8.17 2.46
C SER A 751 24.19 8.21 2.43
N LEU A 752 23.57 9.35 2.77
CA LEU A 752 22.13 9.46 2.92
C LEU A 752 21.42 9.26 1.58
N GLN A 753 20.51 8.29 1.53
CA GLN A 753 19.72 7.93 0.34
C GLN A 753 18.25 8.31 0.50
N ARG A 754 17.71 8.19 1.72
CA ARG A 754 16.30 8.44 2.02
C ARG A 754 16.16 9.39 3.20
N LEU A 755 15.40 10.47 3.03
CA LEU A 755 15.14 11.48 4.05
C LEU A 755 13.63 11.72 4.20
N TYR A 756 13.03 11.25 5.29
CA TYR A 756 11.61 11.47 5.59
C TYR A 756 11.50 12.44 6.76
N LEU A 757 10.82 13.55 6.57
CA LEU A 757 10.62 14.63 7.53
C LEU A 757 9.12 14.89 7.76
N GLN A 758 8.31 13.83 7.61
CA GLN A 758 6.87 13.95 7.58
C GLN A 758 6.36 14.53 8.91
N GLY A 759 5.45 15.50 8.86
CA GLY A 759 4.85 16.08 10.07
C GLY A 759 5.72 17.08 10.84
N CYS A 760 6.94 17.41 10.41
CA CYS A 760 7.77 18.46 11.01
C CYS A 760 7.22 19.87 10.74
N THR A 761 6.14 20.26 11.43
CA THR A 761 5.36 21.46 11.10
C THR A 761 6.09 22.79 11.30
N SER A 762 7.05 22.87 12.21
CA SER A 762 7.80 24.09 12.57
C SER A 762 9.11 24.26 11.81
N LEU A 763 9.44 23.32 10.92
CA LEU A 763 10.73 23.29 10.23
C LEU A 763 10.84 24.43 9.22
N GLU A 764 11.70 25.41 9.48
CA GLU A 764 11.83 26.62 8.65
C GLU A 764 12.84 26.44 7.50
N ARG A 765 13.87 25.63 7.75
CA ARG A 765 14.97 25.34 6.83
C ARG A 765 15.56 23.95 7.10
N LEU A 766 16.00 23.27 6.04
CA LEU A 766 16.69 21.98 6.10
C LEU A 766 18.21 22.14 6.29
N TRP A 767 18.77 23.27 5.86
CA TRP A 767 20.20 23.60 5.95
C TRP A 767 20.37 25.09 6.25
N PRO A 768 21.40 25.47 7.02
CA PRO A 768 21.70 26.87 7.31
C PRO A 768 22.21 27.67 6.10
N ASP A 769 22.93 27.02 5.17
CA ASP A 769 23.58 27.64 4.00
C ASP A 769 23.29 26.85 2.71
N GLN A 770 22.92 27.57 1.63
CA GLN A 770 22.65 26.97 0.32
C GLN A 770 23.89 26.31 -0.31
N GLN A 771 25.10 26.68 0.08
CA GLN A 771 26.34 26.04 -0.42
C GLN A 771 26.52 24.61 0.10
N GLN A 772 25.85 24.24 1.20
CA GLN A 772 25.96 22.90 1.80
C GLN A 772 25.08 21.86 1.10
N LEU A 773 24.15 22.27 0.25
CA LEU A 773 23.21 21.39 -0.46
C LEU A 773 23.89 20.37 -1.41
N GLY A 774 25.11 20.67 -1.88
CA GLY A 774 25.86 19.78 -2.77
C GLY A 774 26.41 18.51 -2.10
N GLY A 775 26.37 18.41 -0.76
CA GLY A 775 26.95 17.29 -0.02
C GLY A 775 26.15 15.97 -0.07
N LEU A 776 24.87 16.04 -0.45
CA LEU A 776 23.96 14.89 -0.49
C LEU A 776 23.91 14.19 -1.86
N GLU A 777 25.08 13.82 -2.39
CA GLU A 777 25.20 13.24 -3.73
C GLU A 777 24.40 11.93 -3.90
N ASN A 778 24.19 11.17 -2.81
CA ASN A 778 23.51 9.87 -2.80
C ASN A 778 22.01 9.91 -2.52
N LEU A 779 21.43 11.09 -2.29
CA LEU A 779 20.01 11.19 -1.98
C LEU A 779 19.15 10.79 -3.19
N ASN A 780 18.29 9.81 -2.97
CA ASN A 780 17.36 9.25 -3.95
C ASN A 780 15.90 9.57 -3.62
N GLU A 781 15.59 9.83 -2.36
CA GLU A 781 14.24 10.07 -1.90
C GLU A 781 14.22 11.06 -0.74
N ILE A 782 13.33 12.04 -0.81
CA ILE A 782 13.04 12.98 0.26
C ILE A 782 11.53 13.17 0.36
N ASN A 783 11.00 13.07 1.58
CA ASN A 783 9.59 13.30 1.87
C ASN A 783 9.48 14.35 2.96
N ILE A 784 8.98 15.54 2.59
CA ILE A 784 8.76 16.67 3.51
C ILE A 784 7.27 16.92 3.72
N ARG A 785 6.43 15.89 3.55
CA ARG A 785 4.98 16.01 3.69
C ARG A 785 4.62 16.57 5.08
N GLY A 786 3.77 17.60 5.13
CA GLY A 786 3.39 18.22 6.41
C GLY A 786 4.41 19.21 7.01
N CYS A 787 5.56 19.45 6.37
CA CYS A 787 6.47 20.55 6.75
C CYS A 787 5.92 21.92 6.33
N LYS A 788 5.03 22.49 7.15
CA LYS A 788 4.27 23.70 6.81
C LYS A 788 5.07 25.00 6.86
N SER A 789 6.18 25.04 7.61
CA SER A 789 6.95 26.28 7.86
C SER A 789 8.15 26.47 6.91
N LEU A 790 8.43 25.53 6.01
CA LEU A 790 9.53 25.65 5.06
C LEU A 790 9.31 26.83 4.10
N SER A 791 10.27 27.75 4.02
CA SER A 791 10.15 28.93 3.17
C SER A 791 10.17 28.57 1.66
N VAL A 792 9.45 29.37 0.87
CA VAL A 792 9.34 29.19 -0.60
C VAL A 792 10.71 29.20 -1.28
N ASP A 793 11.59 30.11 -0.85
CA ASP A 793 12.95 30.21 -1.37
C ASP A 793 13.74 28.92 -1.10
N HIS A 794 13.58 28.33 0.09
CA HIS A 794 14.24 27.10 0.47
C HIS A 794 13.76 25.89 -0.36
N LEU A 795 12.46 25.78 -0.58
CA LEU A 795 11.85 24.73 -1.40
C LEU A 795 12.23 24.86 -2.87
N SER A 796 12.38 26.11 -3.35
CA SER A 796 12.85 26.37 -4.70
C SER A 796 14.30 25.93 -4.90
N ALA A 797 15.17 26.17 -3.89
CA ALA A 797 16.56 25.77 -3.90
C ALA A 797 16.72 24.24 -3.95
N LEU A 798 15.92 23.49 -3.18
CA LEU A 798 15.96 22.01 -3.18
C LEU A 798 15.84 21.40 -4.58
N LYS A 799 15.02 21.98 -5.46
CA LYS A 799 14.84 21.47 -6.84
C LYS A 799 16.08 21.63 -7.72
N THR A 800 16.90 22.64 -7.44
CA THR A 800 18.09 22.97 -8.24
C THR A 800 19.37 22.35 -7.70
N THR A 801 19.39 21.98 -6.42
CA THR A 801 20.61 21.58 -5.73
C THR A 801 20.66 20.10 -5.36
N LEU A 802 19.52 19.42 -5.25
CA LEU A 802 19.49 17.97 -5.01
C LEU A 802 19.88 17.19 -6.27
N PRO A 803 20.39 15.95 -6.13
CA PRO A 803 20.69 15.08 -7.27
C PRO A 803 19.46 14.95 -8.19
N PRO A 804 19.63 14.97 -9.53
CA PRO A 804 18.50 14.84 -10.48
C PRO A 804 17.66 13.57 -10.30
N ARG A 805 18.24 12.55 -9.67
CA ARG A 805 17.60 11.26 -9.33
C ARG A 805 16.71 11.30 -8.09
N ALA A 806 16.82 12.35 -7.26
CA ALA A 806 16.10 12.44 -5.99
C ALA A 806 14.59 12.66 -6.23
N ARG A 807 13.76 11.74 -5.73
CA ARG A 807 12.31 11.85 -5.69
C ARG A 807 11.91 12.71 -4.50
N ILE A 808 11.08 13.73 -4.72
CA ILE A 808 10.68 14.68 -3.68
C ILE A 808 9.16 14.60 -3.47
N THR A 809 8.72 14.21 -2.28
CA THR A 809 7.34 14.33 -1.81
C THR A 809 7.19 15.65 -1.06
N TRP A 810 6.34 16.55 -1.57
CA TRP A 810 6.19 17.93 -1.09
C TRP A 810 5.18 18.06 0.06
N PRO A 811 5.19 19.18 0.81
CA PRO A 811 4.20 19.44 1.86
C PRO A 811 2.76 19.56 1.29
N ASP A 812 1.73 19.13 2.07
CA ASP A 812 0.32 19.07 1.65
C ASP A 812 -0.38 20.43 1.40
N GLN A 813 0.36 21.56 1.42
CA GLN A 813 -0.20 22.89 1.21
C GLN A 813 0.11 23.40 -0.21
N PRO A 814 -0.88 23.96 -0.94
CA PRO A 814 -0.59 24.80 -2.08
C PRO A 814 -0.01 26.11 -1.54
N TYR A 815 1.25 26.40 -1.86
CA TYR A 815 1.93 27.61 -1.45
C TYR A 815 1.19 28.85 -1.99
N ARG A 816 0.84 29.77 -1.10
CA ARG A 816 0.14 31.04 -1.38
C ARG A 816 0.85 31.94 -2.39
#